data_AF-A0A098THU6-F1
#
_entry.id   AF-A0A098THU6-F1
#
_cell.length_a   1.000
_cell.length_b   1.000
_cell.length_c   1.000
_cell.angle_alpha   90.00
_cell.angle_beta   90.00
_cell.angle_gamma   90.00
#
_symmetry.space_group_name_H-M   'P 1'
#
loop_
_entity.id
_entity.type
_entity.pdbx_description
1 polymer ?
#
loop_
_entity_poly.entity_id
_entity_poly.type
_entity_poly.pdbx_seq_one_letter_code
_entity_poly.pdbx_strand_id
1 'polypeptide(L)'
;LQRNPKDLDEARFRDITFVARETGIEQEKIEFIVAAFKLATDPFRQDLQPQVFYGLARTQRLIDLVGLARASITNLQNGLKQASSQDVNIIPAFVSDEELNRTVDLIHRISIDQILNTPAAEGNPALTQILAPILPVVEQQQTLMSQFANHEGEIEQYWTNLRLLPEFQEAGKVEKVQLSFQLNTLTQGNLPLMSAIQAQYPSTRSMARVRPEELVNLIQQTANNIPQGFPGETPEEKLALYSNSIVGLLQGAFPTETVAHVVAKVPDVHFNNVAATSVAQFFNRSTDSSIVPIGEEFDIRSTHIDNFLNKYDNLIFGDIASEEKQKITAQVKRTQRLFHVSTSPETFQVLMESNLNSANDLAQMPFRALQEELGDKINAPELELMHQRAMAASATSLHLALMAYQSATGAHPMVVGEGLKEVPNWASLFGSLDFCDCKHCQSVYSPAAYFVDLLQFLDVPRKSAKPTPLDYLIGNPDKGIVGKRPDLPHIPLTCENTNTPIPYIDLVNEVLESYVAFGKLDETTAKDTGDSTAEELSANPQYVEDTAYTNLQNAVFPYNLPFDRFLEIVRVYLEHLGSSRFAIVEAFNTSSIKKLVAASESLSISAKEFEILTSKQFDGSPSTISVNRLYGFEDATLTPTLQLNAKGIAVILLQAKLNTDGANPQLTLSGTYDAVTQTAVQAFQQKKWFNSRRHC
;
A
#
# COMPACT_ATOMS: atom_id res chain seq x y z
N LEU A 1 -73.29 4.10 17.97
CA LEU A 1 -72.33 4.32 16.86
C LEU A 1 -71.57 3.03 16.65
N GLN A 2 -72.02 2.18 15.72
CA GLN A 2 -71.28 0.96 15.33
C GLN A 2 -70.19 1.41 14.36
N ARG A 3 -68.96 1.63 14.84
CA ARG A 3 -67.81 1.81 13.94
C ARG A 3 -67.49 0.46 13.29
N ASN A 4 -67.25 0.43 11.98
CA ASN A 4 -66.81 -0.77 11.31
C ASN A 4 -65.35 -1.06 11.71
N PRO A 5 -64.95 -2.32 11.94
CA PRO A 5 -63.55 -2.63 12.27
C PRO A 5 -62.52 -2.04 11.29
N LYS A 6 -62.87 -1.87 10.02
CA LYS A 6 -61.97 -1.24 9.03
C LYS A 6 -61.63 0.23 9.34
N ASP A 7 -62.50 0.93 10.08
CA ASP A 7 -62.39 2.37 10.39
C ASP A 7 -61.54 2.63 11.64
N LEU A 8 -61.03 1.58 12.31
CA LEU A 8 -60.16 1.72 13.47
C LEU A 8 -58.74 2.17 13.03
N ASP A 9 -58.25 3.22 13.67
CA ASP A 9 -56.95 3.84 13.39
C ASP A 9 -56.08 3.90 14.66
N GLU A 10 -55.11 3.00 14.73
CA GLU A 10 -54.18 2.95 15.86
C GLU A 10 -53.22 4.15 15.88
N ALA A 11 -52.72 4.58 14.72
CA ALA A 11 -51.73 5.64 14.62
C ALA A 11 -52.29 7.00 15.05
N ARG A 12 -53.55 7.27 14.72
CA ARG A 12 -54.20 8.56 15.02
C ARG A 12 -54.94 8.58 16.34
N PHE A 13 -55.63 7.49 16.69
CA PHE A 13 -56.59 7.50 17.80
C PHE A 13 -56.36 6.39 18.83
N ARG A 14 -55.37 5.50 18.63
CA ARG A 14 -55.13 4.32 19.46
C ARG A 14 -56.37 3.42 19.62
N ASP A 15 -57.17 3.35 18.55
CA ASP A 15 -58.45 2.65 18.56
C ASP A 15 -58.30 1.15 18.84
N ILE A 16 -57.24 0.50 18.34
CA ILE A 16 -57.00 -0.93 18.53
C ILE A 16 -56.59 -1.20 19.98
N THR A 17 -55.66 -0.40 20.52
CA THR A 17 -55.25 -0.48 21.93
C THR A 17 -56.44 -0.26 22.87
N PHE A 18 -57.32 0.70 22.55
CA PHE A 18 -58.53 0.96 23.32
C PHE A 18 -59.49 -0.23 23.29
N VAL A 19 -59.80 -0.77 22.10
CA VAL A 19 -60.71 -1.92 21.95
C VAL A 19 -60.17 -3.17 22.63
N ALA A 20 -58.86 -3.44 22.53
CA ALA A 20 -58.23 -4.58 23.18
C ALA A 20 -58.38 -4.51 24.72
N ARG A 21 -58.19 -3.32 25.30
CA ARG A 21 -58.35 -3.09 26.76
C ARG A 21 -59.80 -3.26 27.21
N GLU A 22 -60.76 -2.67 26.49
CA GLU A 22 -62.18 -2.71 26.86
C GLU A 22 -62.79 -4.11 26.69
N THR A 23 -62.34 -4.87 25.69
CA THR A 23 -62.86 -6.22 25.41
C THR A 23 -62.11 -7.32 26.17
N GLY A 24 -60.91 -7.05 26.68
CA GLY A 24 -60.03 -8.05 27.27
C GLY A 24 -59.45 -9.04 26.26
N ILE A 25 -59.63 -8.80 24.95
CA ILE A 25 -59.08 -9.61 23.87
C ILE A 25 -57.65 -9.14 23.57
N GLU A 26 -56.74 -10.08 23.31
CA GLU A 26 -55.36 -9.78 22.90
C GLU A 26 -55.33 -8.80 21.71
N GLN A 27 -54.50 -7.78 21.81
CA GLN A 27 -54.38 -6.71 20.81
C GLN A 27 -54.13 -7.26 19.40
N GLU A 28 -53.25 -8.24 19.26
CA GLU A 28 -52.93 -8.90 17.97
C GLU A 28 -54.18 -9.48 17.29
N LYS A 29 -55.14 -10.04 18.05
CA LYS A 29 -56.40 -10.55 17.49
C LYS A 29 -57.29 -9.42 16.97
N ILE A 30 -57.30 -8.27 17.65
CA ILE A 30 -58.02 -7.08 17.17
C ILE A 30 -57.36 -6.54 15.89
N GLU A 31 -56.02 -6.51 15.84
CA GLU A 31 -55.26 -6.14 14.64
C GLU A 31 -55.60 -7.04 13.45
N PHE A 32 -55.69 -8.36 13.66
CA PHE A 32 -56.11 -9.31 12.62
C PHE A 32 -57.53 -9.06 12.14
N ILE A 33 -58.48 -8.73 13.02
CA ILE A 33 -59.84 -8.38 12.62
C ILE A 33 -59.83 -7.11 11.76
N VAL A 34 -59.11 -6.07 12.19
CA VAL A 34 -59.01 -4.81 11.45
C VAL A 34 -58.41 -5.05 10.06
N ALA A 35 -57.29 -5.78 9.99
CA ALA A 35 -56.65 -6.16 8.74
C ALA A 35 -57.59 -6.94 7.81
N ALA A 36 -58.29 -7.94 8.35
CA ALA A 36 -59.22 -8.77 7.59
C ALA A 36 -60.39 -7.97 6.99
N PHE A 37 -60.96 -7.02 7.75
CA PHE A 37 -62.00 -6.13 7.26
C PHE A 37 -61.50 -5.10 6.24
N LYS A 38 -60.26 -4.62 6.40
CA LYS A 38 -59.61 -3.75 5.41
C LYS A 38 -59.42 -4.50 4.09
N LEU A 39 -58.77 -5.66 4.10
CA LEU A 39 -58.55 -6.50 2.92
C LEU A 39 -59.86 -6.88 2.23
N ALA A 40 -60.86 -7.37 2.98
CA ALA A 40 -62.16 -7.73 2.42
C ALA A 40 -62.86 -6.54 1.74
N THR A 41 -62.67 -5.32 2.24
CA THR A 41 -63.26 -4.12 1.64
C THR A 41 -62.48 -3.65 0.41
N ASP A 42 -61.15 -3.56 0.54
CA ASP A 42 -60.24 -3.08 -0.49
C ASP A 42 -58.93 -3.89 -0.39
N PRO A 43 -58.55 -4.68 -1.41
CA PRO A 43 -59.05 -4.64 -2.80
C PRO A 43 -60.19 -5.61 -3.14
N PHE A 44 -60.65 -6.44 -2.20
CA PHE A 44 -61.55 -7.56 -2.51
C PHE A 44 -63.03 -7.20 -2.66
N ARG A 45 -63.43 -5.92 -2.45
CA ARG A 45 -64.78 -5.38 -2.71
C ARG A 45 -65.94 -6.23 -2.14
N GLN A 46 -65.70 -6.91 -1.02
CA GLN A 46 -66.63 -7.83 -0.35
C GLN A 46 -66.97 -9.11 -1.13
N ASP A 47 -66.22 -9.44 -2.19
CA ASP A 47 -66.31 -10.73 -2.90
C ASP A 47 -65.95 -11.90 -1.98
N LEU A 48 -65.14 -11.65 -0.94
CA LEU A 48 -64.78 -12.58 0.12
C LEU A 48 -65.14 -12.04 1.50
N GLN A 49 -65.64 -12.91 2.37
CA GLN A 49 -66.00 -12.55 3.73
C GLN A 49 -64.74 -12.27 4.58
N PRO A 50 -64.75 -11.25 5.48
CA PRO A 50 -63.61 -10.92 6.33
C PRO A 50 -63.07 -12.11 7.13
N GLN A 51 -63.93 -13.06 7.51
CA GLN A 51 -63.51 -14.27 8.23
C GLN A 51 -62.41 -15.06 7.51
N VAL A 52 -62.41 -15.11 6.17
CA VAL A 52 -61.38 -15.82 5.38
C VAL A 52 -60.00 -15.22 5.64
N PHE A 53 -59.88 -13.89 5.57
CA PHE A 53 -58.63 -13.18 5.85
C PHE A 53 -58.26 -13.25 7.33
N TYR A 54 -59.24 -13.23 8.23
CA TYR A 54 -58.98 -13.42 9.66
C TYR A 54 -58.42 -14.82 9.96
N GLY A 55 -58.89 -15.86 9.27
CA GLY A 55 -58.35 -17.20 9.33
C GLY A 55 -56.88 -17.26 8.92
N LEU A 56 -56.54 -16.66 7.77
CA LEU A 56 -55.16 -16.57 7.27
C LEU A 56 -54.24 -15.74 8.19
N ALA A 57 -54.74 -14.63 8.74
CA ALA A 57 -54.01 -13.84 9.72
C ALA A 57 -53.69 -14.67 10.98
N ARG A 58 -54.64 -15.47 11.45
CA ARG A 58 -54.48 -16.27 12.67
C ARG A 58 -53.59 -17.50 12.51
N THR A 59 -53.49 -18.08 11.32
CA THR A 59 -52.69 -19.29 11.07
C THR A 59 -51.33 -19.00 10.45
N GLN A 60 -51.29 -18.08 9.47
CA GLN A 60 -50.10 -17.78 8.67
C GLN A 60 -49.58 -16.34 8.84
N ARG A 61 -50.21 -15.53 9.72
CA ARG A 61 -49.88 -14.10 9.93
C ARG A 61 -49.95 -13.24 8.67
N LEU A 62 -50.78 -13.63 7.70
CA LEU A 62 -51.01 -12.87 6.48
C LEU A 62 -52.05 -11.77 6.75
N ILE A 63 -51.57 -10.54 6.98
CA ILE A 63 -52.39 -9.40 7.42
C ILE A 63 -52.47 -8.26 6.38
N ASP A 64 -51.73 -8.36 5.29
CA ASP A 64 -51.66 -7.35 4.25
C ASP A 64 -51.62 -7.97 2.85
N LEU A 65 -51.76 -7.11 1.84
CA LEU A 65 -51.79 -7.52 0.45
C LEU A 65 -50.45 -8.12 -0.01
N VAL A 66 -49.33 -7.58 0.50
CA VAL A 66 -47.97 -8.03 0.17
C VAL A 66 -47.74 -9.45 0.64
N GLY A 67 -48.15 -9.77 1.88
CA GLY A 67 -48.12 -11.12 2.42
C GLY A 67 -48.98 -12.08 1.60
N LEU A 68 -50.21 -11.69 1.26
CA LEU A 68 -51.13 -12.54 0.49
C LEU A 68 -50.61 -12.85 -0.92
N ALA A 69 -50.00 -11.90 -1.61
CA ALA A 69 -49.48 -12.11 -2.95
C ALA A 69 -48.16 -12.90 -2.98
N ARG A 70 -47.39 -12.90 -1.89
CA ARG A 70 -46.16 -13.69 -1.76
C ARG A 70 -46.42 -15.12 -1.28
N ALA A 71 -47.57 -15.37 -0.67
CA ALA A 71 -47.93 -16.69 -0.17
C ALA A 71 -48.26 -17.63 -1.34
N SER A 72 -47.66 -18.82 -1.32
CA SER A 72 -48.01 -19.87 -2.29
C SER A 72 -49.45 -20.32 -2.12
N ILE A 73 -50.04 -20.84 -3.19
CA ILE A 73 -51.38 -21.44 -3.19
C ILE A 73 -51.47 -22.52 -2.11
N THR A 74 -50.43 -23.35 -1.99
CA THR A 74 -50.34 -24.39 -0.96
C THR A 74 -50.34 -23.81 0.46
N ASN A 75 -49.62 -22.72 0.70
CA ASN A 75 -49.61 -22.06 2.01
C ASN A 75 -51.00 -21.49 2.35
N LEU A 76 -51.63 -20.79 1.40
CA LEU A 76 -53.00 -20.26 1.57
C LEU A 76 -54.02 -21.38 1.83
N GLN A 77 -53.94 -22.48 1.08
CA GLN A 77 -54.78 -23.66 1.29
C GLN A 77 -54.58 -24.26 2.69
N ASN A 78 -53.33 -24.47 3.11
CA ASN A 78 -53.00 -25.03 4.41
C ASN A 78 -53.47 -24.13 5.55
N GLY A 79 -53.23 -22.81 5.44
CA GLY A 79 -53.67 -21.82 6.43
C GLY A 79 -55.19 -21.80 6.61
N LEU A 80 -55.95 -21.87 5.52
CA LEU A 80 -57.41 -21.93 5.57
C LEU A 80 -57.94 -23.28 6.05
N LYS A 81 -57.37 -24.40 5.61
CA LYS A 81 -57.71 -25.75 6.12
C LYS A 81 -57.49 -25.87 7.62
N GLN A 82 -56.38 -25.31 8.12
CA GLN A 82 -56.09 -25.29 9.54
C GLN A 82 -57.09 -24.40 10.29
N ALA A 83 -57.36 -23.19 9.79
CA ALA A 83 -58.29 -22.26 10.42
C ALA A 83 -59.72 -22.81 10.50
N SER A 84 -60.14 -23.60 9.50
CA SER A 84 -61.47 -24.19 9.40
C SER A 84 -61.55 -25.63 9.93
N SER A 85 -60.48 -26.15 10.55
CA SER A 85 -60.44 -27.50 11.13
C SER A 85 -61.29 -27.58 12.40
N GLN A 86 -61.80 -28.77 12.70
CA GLN A 86 -62.65 -28.97 13.90
C GLN A 86 -61.89 -28.71 15.21
N ASP A 87 -60.58 -28.95 15.23
CA ASP A 87 -59.74 -28.77 16.41
C ASP A 87 -59.45 -27.30 16.72
N VAL A 88 -59.29 -26.47 15.68
CA VAL A 88 -58.90 -25.06 15.80
C VAL A 88 -60.10 -24.12 15.73
N ASN A 89 -61.06 -24.41 14.85
CA ASN A 89 -62.36 -23.76 14.71
C ASN A 89 -62.33 -22.21 14.78
N ILE A 90 -61.41 -21.58 14.04
CA ILE A 90 -61.29 -20.11 13.97
C ILE A 90 -62.30 -19.52 12.99
N ILE A 91 -62.56 -20.22 11.89
CA ILE A 91 -63.52 -19.84 10.85
C ILE A 91 -64.46 -21.02 10.53
N PRO A 92 -65.66 -20.78 9.96
CA PRO A 92 -66.53 -21.86 9.51
C PRO A 92 -65.84 -22.80 8.50
N ALA A 93 -66.19 -24.09 8.56
CA ALA A 93 -65.72 -25.08 7.59
C ALA A 93 -66.19 -24.74 6.16
N PHE A 94 -65.29 -24.92 5.19
CA PHE A 94 -65.66 -24.85 3.77
C PHE A 94 -66.57 -26.03 3.42
N VAL A 95 -67.55 -25.81 2.52
CA VAL A 95 -68.53 -26.82 2.09
C VAL A 95 -67.87 -27.93 1.27
N SER A 96 -66.81 -27.60 0.53
CA SER A 96 -66.01 -28.57 -0.24
C SER A 96 -64.57 -28.06 -0.48
N ASP A 97 -63.67 -28.97 -0.85
CA ASP A 97 -62.32 -28.60 -1.31
C ASP A 97 -62.37 -27.71 -2.57
N GLU A 98 -63.42 -27.82 -3.39
CA GLU A 98 -63.61 -26.97 -4.57
C GLU A 98 -63.91 -25.52 -4.19
N GLU A 99 -64.70 -25.27 -3.13
CA GLU A 99 -64.94 -23.94 -2.60
C GLU A 99 -63.67 -23.32 -2.01
N LEU A 100 -62.90 -24.12 -1.26
CA LEU A 100 -61.61 -23.70 -0.72
C LEU A 100 -60.65 -23.31 -1.85
N ASN A 101 -60.51 -24.14 -2.88
CA ASN A 101 -59.61 -23.87 -4.00
C ASN A 101 -60.02 -22.60 -4.75
N ARG A 102 -61.32 -22.41 -5.04
CA ARG A 102 -61.82 -21.17 -5.65
C ARG A 102 -61.52 -19.94 -4.78
N THR A 103 -61.64 -20.07 -3.46
CA THR A 103 -61.34 -18.99 -2.51
C THR A 103 -59.86 -18.62 -2.56
N VAL A 104 -58.97 -19.63 -2.52
CA VAL A 104 -57.52 -19.42 -2.60
C VAL A 104 -57.11 -18.82 -3.94
N ASP A 105 -57.64 -19.33 -5.05
CA ASP A 105 -57.36 -18.81 -6.39
C ASP A 105 -57.78 -17.34 -6.52
N LEU A 106 -58.94 -16.98 -5.94
CA LEU A 106 -59.42 -15.61 -5.94
C LEU A 106 -58.51 -14.70 -5.10
N ILE A 107 -58.09 -15.14 -3.91
CA ILE A 107 -57.13 -14.43 -3.06
C ILE A 107 -55.82 -14.19 -3.80
N HIS A 108 -55.23 -15.26 -4.33
CA HIS A 108 -53.93 -15.22 -4.97
C HIS A 108 -53.95 -14.31 -6.22
N ARG A 109 -54.94 -14.49 -7.10
CA ARG A 109 -55.09 -13.70 -8.33
C ARG A 109 -55.32 -12.22 -8.06
N ILE A 110 -56.27 -11.86 -7.18
CA ILE A 110 -56.54 -10.45 -6.86
C ILE A 110 -55.33 -9.83 -6.16
N SER A 111 -54.67 -10.56 -5.25
CA SER A 111 -53.50 -10.01 -4.55
C SER A 111 -52.36 -9.70 -5.50
N ILE A 112 -52.07 -10.60 -6.45
CA ILE A 112 -51.06 -10.37 -7.49
C ILE A 112 -51.45 -9.20 -8.40
N ASP A 113 -52.69 -9.17 -8.88
CA ASP A 113 -53.18 -8.09 -9.76
C ASP A 113 -53.07 -6.72 -9.08
N GLN A 114 -53.38 -6.66 -7.79
CA GLN A 114 -53.33 -5.42 -7.04
C GLN A 114 -51.90 -4.96 -6.76
N ILE A 115 -50.97 -5.88 -6.47
CA ILE A 115 -49.55 -5.53 -6.37
C ILE A 115 -48.97 -5.09 -7.71
N LEU A 116 -49.42 -5.68 -8.83
CA LEU A 116 -48.98 -5.26 -10.15
C LEU A 116 -49.38 -3.82 -10.47
N ASN A 117 -50.59 -3.42 -10.05
CA ASN A 117 -51.19 -2.13 -10.40
C ASN A 117 -50.97 -1.03 -9.35
N THR A 118 -50.59 -1.37 -8.12
CA THR A 118 -50.42 -0.41 -7.03
C THR A 118 -48.95 -0.03 -6.87
N PRO A 119 -48.59 1.26 -6.95
CA PRO A 119 -47.26 1.74 -6.59
C PRO A 119 -46.86 1.37 -5.15
N ALA A 120 -45.60 1.00 -4.94
CA ALA A 120 -45.09 0.70 -3.60
C ALA A 120 -45.06 1.93 -2.66
N ALA A 121 -44.93 3.13 -3.23
CA ALA A 121 -44.99 4.40 -2.53
C ALA A 121 -45.48 5.51 -3.46
N GLU A 122 -45.96 6.62 -2.89
CA GLU A 122 -46.34 7.81 -3.65
C GLU A 122 -45.13 8.32 -4.46
N GLY A 123 -45.32 8.49 -5.77
CA GLY A 123 -44.26 8.91 -6.70
C GLY A 123 -43.47 7.78 -7.37
N ASN A 124 -43.62 6.51 -6.94
CA ASN A 124 -43.00 5.36 -7.59
C ASN A 124 -43.89 4.79 -8.72
N PRO A 125 -43.31 4.15 -9.75
CA PRO A 125 -44.09 3.42 -10.74
C PRO A 125 -44.68 2.13 -10.16
N ALA A 126 -45.85 1.74 -10.67
CA ALA A 126 -46.42 0.43 -10.41
C ALA A 126 -45.61 -0.67 -11.12
N LEU A 127 -45.65 -1.90 -10.60
CA LEU A 127 -44.86 -3.01 -11.17
C LEU A 127 -45.22 -3.31 -12.62
N THR A 128 -46.49 -3.14 -12.98
CA THR A 128 -46.94 -3.27 -14.37
C THR A 128 -46.28 -2.26 -15.30
N GLN A 129 -45.99 -1.04 -14.83
CA GLN A 129 -45.33 -0.01 -15.65
C GLN A 129 -43.84 -0.34 -15.86
N ILE A 130 -43.22 -1.00 -14.89
CA ILE A 130 -41.83 -1.50 -14.98
C ILE A 130 -41.75 -2.67 -15.97
N LEU A 131 -42.73 -3.59 -15.92
CA LEU A 131 -42.71 -4.82 -16.71
C LEU A 131 -43.26 -4.67 -18.12
N ALA A 132 -44.19 -3.73 -18.36
CA ALA A 132 -44.88 -3.55 -19.64
C ALA A 132 -43.95 -3.43 -20.87
N PRO A 133 -42.76 -2.80 -20.81
CA PRO A 133 -41.84 -2.74 -21.94
C PRO A 133 -41.34 -4.11 -22.43
N ILE A 134 -41.34 -5.14 -21.57
CA ILE A 134 -40.83 -6.49 -21.87
C ILE A 134 -41.96 -7.52 -21.87
N LEU A 135 -42.90 -7.37 -20.95
CA LEU A 135 -44.08 -8.20 -20.76
C LEU A 135 -45.33 -7.33 -20.97
N PRO A 136 -45.68 -6.97 -22.22
CA PRO A 136 -46.82 -6.10 -22.50
C PRO A 136 -48.17 -6.79 -22.20
N VAL A 137 -48.18 -8.12 -22.11
CA VAL A 137 -49.37 -8.91 -21.81
C VAL A 137 -49.52 -9.07 -20.29
N VAL A 138 -50.63 -8.56 -19.74
CA VAL A 138 -50.91 -8.61 -18.29
C VAL A 138 -50.90 -10.04 -17.74
N GLU A 139 -51.42 -11.01 -18.50
CA GLU A 139 -51.40 -12.43 -18.09
C GLU A 139 -49.97 -12.94 -17.88
N GLN A 140 -48.99 -12.52 -18.71
CA GLN A 140 -47.58 -12.90 -18.51
C GLN A 140 -47.00 -12.28 -17.24
N GLN A 141 -47.38 -11.05 -16.90
CA GLN A 141 -46.96 -10.41 -15.64
C GLN A 141 -47.56 -11.14 -14.43
N GLN A 142 -48.82 -11.57 -14.53
CA GLN A 142 -49.48 -12.37 -13.50
C GLN A 142 -48.84 -13.75 -13.37
N THR A 143 -48.49 -14.42 -14.48
CA THR A 143 -47.74 -15.69 -14.44
C THR A 143 -46.40 -15.50 -13.76
N LEU A 144 -45.63 -14.46 -14.10
CA LEU A 144 -44.34 -14.18 -13.47
C LEU A 144 -44.44 -14.12 -11.94
N MET A 145 -45.39 -13.30 -11.44
CA MET A 145 -45.61 -13.13 -10.01
C MET A 145 -46.18 -14.38 -9.35
N SER A 146 -47.08 -15.10 -10.02
CA SER A 146 -47.67 -16.35 -9.55
C SER A 146 -46.63 -17.45 -9.40
N GLN A 147 -45.76 -17.62 -10.41
CA GLN A 147 -44.66 -18.59 -10.34
C GLN A 147 -43.68 -18.23 -9.23
N PHE A 148 -43.45 -16.94 -8.98
CA PHE A 148 -42.58 -16.50 -7.89
C PHE A 148 -43.17 -16.83 -6.52
N ALA A 149 -44.46 -16.54 -6.30
CA ALA A 149 -45.16 -16.84 -5.05
C ALA A 149 -45.23 -18.34 -4.75
N ASN A 150 -45.25 -19.18 -5.78
CA ASN A 150 -45.32 -20.64 -5.67
C ASN A 150 -43.94 -21.33 -5.74
N HIS A 151 -42.85 -20.57 -5.88
CA HIS A 151 -41.50 -21.12 -5.92
C HIS A 151 -40.97 -21.37 -4.51
N GLU A 152 -40.33 -22.52 -4.33
CA GLU A 152 -39.57 -22.86 -3.12
C GLU A 152 -38.11 -23.17 -3.49
N GLY A 153 -37.16 -22.64 -2.72
CA GLY A 153 -35.73 -22.86 -2.93
C GLY A 153 -35.00 -21.66 -3.56
N GLU A 154 -33.85 -21.94 -4.19
CA GLU A 154 -32.94 -20.92 -4.71
C GLU A 154 -33.54 -20.12 -5.87
N ILE A 155 -33.23 -18.82 -5.94
CA ILE A 155 -33.78 -17.92 -6.96
C ILE A 155 -33.35 -18.30 -8.40
N GLU A 156 -32.19 -18.94 -8.57
CA GLU A 156 -31.73 -19.40 -9.89
C GLU A 156 -32.58 -20.54 -10.45
N GLN A 157 -33.14 -21.37 -9.57
CA GLN A 157 -34.08 -22.41 -9.97
C GLN A 157 -35.39 -21.80 -10.44
N TYR A 158 -35.88 -20.74 -9.78
CA TYR A 158 -37.06 -20.00 -10.23
C TYR A 158 -36.88 -19.48 -11.67
N TRP A 159 -35.77 -18.80 -11.95
CA TRP A 159 -35.51 -18.28 -13.29
C TRP A 159 -35.35 -19.40 -14.33
N THR A 160 -34.73 -20.52 -13.95
CA THR A 160 -34.60 -21.70 -14.81
C THR A 160 -35.97 -22.29 -15.14
N ASN A 161 -36.84 -22.45 -14.14
CA ASN A 161 -38.20 -22.96 -14.31
C ASN A 161 -39.06 -22.02 -15.16
N LEU A 162 -38.92 -20.70 -14.96
CA LEU A 162 -39.63 -19.70 -15.74
C LEU A 162 -39.31 -19.81 -17.23
N ARG A 163 -38.05 -20.06 -17.60
CA ARG A 163 -37.62 -20.26 -19.01
C ARG A 163 -38.26 -21.48 -19.68
N LEU A 164 -38.76 -22.46 -18.92
CA LEU A 164 -39.44 -23.63 -19.47
C LEU A 164 -40.86 -23.31 -19.96
N LEU A 165 -41.48 -22.25 -19.45
CA LEU A 165 -42.85 -21.87 -19.80
C LEU A 165 -42.91 -21.26 -21.22
N PRO A 166 -43.87 -21.66 -22.07
CA PRO A 166 -43.95 -21.23 -23.47
C PRO A 166 -43.91 -19.71 -23.66
N GLU A 167 -44.53 -18.95 -22.76
CA GLU A 167 -44.58 -17.48 -22.80
C GLU A 167 -43.28 -16.76 -22.44
N PHE A 168 -42.27 -17.49 -21.93
CA PHE A 168 -40.95 -16.97 -21.52
C PHE A 168 -39.77 -17.60 -22.28
N GLN A 169 -40.02 -18.45 -23.28
CA GLN A 169 -38.98 -19.15 -24.06
C GLN A 169 -38.22 -18.24 -25.05
N GLU A 170 -38.69 -17.02 -25.29
CA GLU A 170 -37.97 -16.07 -26.14
C GLU A 170 -36.58 -15.75 -25.56
N ALA A 171 -35.55 -15.90 -26.39
CA ALA A 171 -34.16 -15.71 -25.96
C ALA A 171 -33.91 -14.31 -25.38
N GLY A 172 -33.34 -14.24 -24.18
CA GLY A 172 -33.03 -12.99 -23.50
C GLY A 172 -34.22 -12.33 -22.79
N LYS A 173 -35.43 -12.89 -22.87
CA LYS A 173 -36.64 -12.28 -22.29
C LYS A 173 -36.62 -12.29 -20.77
N VAL A 174 -36.23 -13.41 -20.16
CA VAL A 174 -36.10 -13.53 -18.70
C VAL A 174 -35.00 -12.62 -18.17
N GLU A 175 -33.88 -12.52 -18.88
CA GLU A 175 -32.75 -11.66 -18.55
C GLU A 175 -33.14 -10.17 -18.57
N LYS A 176 -33.96 -9.76 -19.55
CA LYS A 176 -34.52 -8.40 -19.59
C LYS A 176 -35.46 -8.11 -18.42
N VAL A 177 -36.26 -9.10 -17.99
CA VAL A 177 -37.15 -8.97 -16.81
C VAL A 177 -36.31 -8.80 -15.55
N GLN A 178 -35.31 -9.65 -15.34
CA GLN A 178 -34.35 -9.51 -14.24
C GLN A 178 -33.70 -8.12 -14.24
N LEU A 179 -33.22 -7.68 -15.39
CA LEU A 179 -32.61 -6.36 -15.56
C LEU A 179 -33.58 -5.23 -15.17
N SER A 180 -34.87 -5.34 -15.50
CA SER A 180 -35.85 -4.30 -15.14
C SER A 180 -36.07 -4.17 -13.63
N PHE A 181 -36.10 -5.29 -12.90
CA PHE A 181 -36.17 -5.24 -11.44
C PHE A 181 -34.90 -4.64 -10.82
N GLN A 182 -33.73 -4.99 -11.37
CA GLN A 182 -32.46 -4.41 -10.94
C GLN A 182 -32.40 -2.91 -11.21
N LEU A 183 -32.81 -2.46 -12.41
CA LEU A 183 -32.83 -1.05 -12.79
C LEU A 183 -33.88 -0.25 -12.02
N ASN A 184 -35.03 -0.84 -11.69
CA ASN A 184 -36.02 -0.20 -10.82
C ASN A 184 -35.41 0.14 -9.45
N THR A 185 -34.67 -0.80 -8.88
CA THR A 185 -33.97 -0.61 -7.60
C THR A 185 -32.87 0.44 -7.73
N LEU A 186 -32.06 0.33 -8.78
CA LEU A 186 -30.90 1.19 -9.01
C LEU A 186 -31.30 2.65 -9.27
N THR A 187 -32.34 2.86 -10.07
CA THR A 187 -32.81 4.19 -10.49
C THR A 187 -33.98 4.72 -9.64
N GLN A 188 -34.33 4.03 -8.56
CA GLN A 188 -35.46 4.37 -7.68
C GLN A 188 -36.77 4.65 -8.46
N GLY A 189 -37.09 3.80 -9.44
CA GLY A 189 -38.33 3.89 -10.21
C GLY A 189 -38.34 4.91 -11.36
N ASN A 190 -37.18 5.40 -11.81
CA ASN A 190 -37.10 6.35 -12.92
C ASN A 190 -37.25 5.66 -14.29
N LEU A 191 -38.49 5.45 -14.74
CA LEU A 191 -38.81 4.70 -15.97
C LEU A 191 -38.08 5.19 -17.25
N PRO A 192 -38.00 6.51 -17.53
CA PRO A 192 -37.23 6.99 -18.69
C PRO A 192 -35.76 6.59 -18.63
N LEU A 193 -35.13 6.73 -17.45
CA LEU A 193 -33.73 6.36 -17.26
C LEU A 193 -33.53 4.84 -17.36
N MET A 194 -34.43 4.04 -16.79
CA MET A 194 -34.39 2.58 -16.94
C MET A 194 -34.41 2.17 -18.41
N SER A 195 -35.29 2.77 -19.21
CA SER A 195 -35.42 2.48 -20.64
C SER A 195 -34.15 2.87 -21.41
N ALA A 196 -33.59 4.04 -21.09
CA ALA A 196 -32.36 4.52 -21.71
C ALA A 196 -31.14 3.63 -21.38
N ILE A 197 -31.04 3.21 -20.11
CA ILE A 197 -30.00 2.27 -19.67
C ILE A 197 -30.16 0.92 -20.34
N GLN A 198 -31.38 0.36 -20.36
CA GLN A 198 -31.64 -0.96 -20.94
C GLN A 198 -31.38 -1.01 -22.44
N ALA A 199 -31.50 0.12 -23.15
CA ALA A 199 -31.16 0.23 -24.56
C ALA A 199 -29.65 0.17 -24.83
N GLN A 200 -28.82 0.61 -23.87
CA GLN A 200 -27.37 0.72 -24.02
C GLN A 200 -26.60 -0.43 -23.36
N TYR A 201 -27.15 -1.03 -22.30
CA TYR A 201 -26.48 -2.03 -21.48
C TYR A 201 -27.30 -3.32 -21.37
N PRO A 202 -26.76 -4.48 -21.78
CA PRO A 202 -27.47 -5.76 -21.72
C PRO A 202 -27.63 -6.32 -20.29
N SER A 203 -26.90 -5.79 -19.30
CA SER A 203 -26.93 -6.23 -17.91
C SER A 203 -26.37 -5.17 -16.96
N THR A 204 -26.74 -5.21 -15.68
CA THR A 204 -26.13 -4.35 -14.64
C THR A 204 -24.63 -4.59 -14.49
N ARG A 205 -24.15 -5.81 -14.70
CA ARG A 205 -22.71 -6.12 -14.72
C ARG A 205 -21.96 -5.34 -15.79
N SER A 206 -22.53 -5.19 -16.99
CA SER A 206 -21.92 -4.38 -18.05
C SER A 206 -21.93 -2.88 -17.76
N MET A 207 -22.84 -2.42 -16.88
CA MET A 207 -22.87 -1.04 -16.38
C MET A 207 -21.81 -0.75 -15.31
N ALA A 208 -21.18 -1.76 -14.70
CA ALA A 208 -20.16 -1.53 -13.66
C ALA A 208 -18.97 -0.67 -14.14
N ARG A 209 -18.83 -0.50 -15.47
CA ARG A 209 -17.79 0.29 -16.13
C ARG A 209 -18.20 1.75 -16.38
N VAL A 210 -19.44 2.12 -16.09
CA VAL A 210 -20.01 3.45 -16.38
C VAL A 210 -19.49 4.47 -15.39
N ARG A 211 -19.09 5.65 -15.89
CA ARG A 211 -18.68 6.78 -15.05
C ARG A 211 -19.87 7.67 -14.68
N PRO A 212 -19.78 8.42 -13.57
CA PRO A 212 -20.82 9.36 -13.19
C PRO A 212 -21.14 10.38 -14.29
N GLU A 213 -20.14 10.84 -15.05
CA GLU A 213 -20.31 11.79 -16.16
C GLU A 213 -21.13 11.20 -17.32
N GLU A 214 -20.90 9.94 -17.66
CA GLU A 214 -21.65 9.23 -18.70
C GLU A 214 -23.11 9.08 -18.30
N LEU A 215 -23.36 8.74 -17.03
CA LEU A 215 -24.70 8.61 -16.50
C LEU A 215 -25.40 9.98 -16.35
N VAL A 216 -24.67 11.05 -16.01
CA VAL A 216 -25.19 12.43 -16.04
C VAL A 216 -25.71 12.78 -17.43
N ASN A 217 -24.95 12.49 -18.49
CA ASN A 217 -25.38 12.73 -19.86
C ASN A 217 -26.66 11.94 -20.20
N LEU A 218 -26.77 10.69 -19.73
CA LEU A 218 -27.95 9.85 -19.94
C LEU A 218 -29.19 10.39 -19.19
N ILE A 219 -29.00 10.89 -17.97
CA ILE A 219 -30.06 11.53 -17.17
C ILE A 219 -30.53 12.83 -17.84
N GLN A 220 -29.61 13.63 -18.37
CA GLN A 220 -29.95 14.85 -19.11
C GLN A 220 -30.76 14.58 -20.37
N GLN A 221 -30.42 13.50 -21.10
CA GLN A 221 -31.18 13.06 -22.29
C GLN A 221 -32.59 12.57 -21.95
N THR A 222 -32.82 12.13 -20.70
CA THR A 222 -34.13 11.66 -20.21
C THR A 222 -34.91 12.75 -19.47
N ALA A 223 -34.72 14.01 -19.89
CA ALA A 223 -35.39 15.21 -19.39
C ALA A 223 -35.06 15.60 -17.93
N ASN A 224 -33.86 15.25 -17.43
CA ASN A 224 -33.43 15.55 -16.05
C ASN A 224 -34.43 15.05 -15.00
N ASN A 225 -35.08 13.92 -15.28
CA ASN A 225 -36.02 13.34 -14.34
C ASN A 225 -35.22 12.77 -13.16
N ILE A 226 -35.27 13.41 -12.00
CA ILE A 226 -34.67 12.92 -10.74
C ILE A 226 -35.83 12.64 -9.78
N PRO A 227 -35.84 11.51 -9.04
CA PRO A 227 -36.91 11.19 -8.10
C PRO A 227 -37.24 12.36 -7.17
N GLN A 228 -38.53 12.62 -6.96
CA GLN A 228 -38.98 13.68 -6.07
C GLN A 228 -38.55 13.37 -4.62
N GLY A 229 -37.88 14.32 -3.97
CA GLY A 229 -37.34 14.13 -2.61
C GLY A 229 -35.90 13.62 -2.55
N PHE A 230 -35.20 13.42 -3.68
CA PHE A 230 -33.78 13.08 -3.67
C PHE A 230 -32.93 14.21 -3.03
N PRO A 231 -31.97 13.90 -2.14
CA PRO A 231 -31.17 14.90 -1.41
C PRO A 231 -30.36 15.85 -2.33
N GLY A 232 -30.24 17.12 -1.91
CA GLY A 232 -29.42 18.15 -2.56
C GLY A 232 -30.09 19.53 -2.52
N GLU A 233 -29.30 20.60 -2.46
CA GLU A 233 -29.81 21.98 -2.37
C GLU A 233 -30.04 22.59 -3.76
N THR A 234 -29.20 22.23 -4.74
CA THR A 234 -29.27 22.72 -6.13
C THR A 234 -29.62 21.61 -7.13
N PRO A 235 -30.22 21.91 -8.30
CA PRO A 235 -30.46 20.93 -9.35
C PRO A 235 -29.19 20.21 -9.82
N GLU A 236 -28.06 20.93 -9.91
CA GLU A 236 -26.76 20.41 -10.31
C GLU A 236 -26.19 19.45 -9.26
N GLU A 237 -26.30 19.81 -7.98
CA GLU A 237 -25.88 18.95 -6.87
C GLU A 237 -26.73 17.67 -6.80
N LYS A 238 -28.05 17.78 -6.95
CA LYS A 238 -28.95 16.61 -7.00
C LYS A 238 -28.58 15.66 -8.12
N LEU A 239 -28.28 16.19 -9.31
CA LEU A 239 -27.86 15.40 -10.47
C LEU A 239 -26.55 14.66 -10.20
N ALA A 240 -25.56 15.35 -9.62
CA ALA A 240 -24.27 14.75 -9.27
C ALA A 240 -24.43 13.65 -8.20
N LEU A 241 -25.16 13.93 -7.11
CA LEU A 241 -25.40 12.96 -6.04
C LEU A 241 -26.17 11.74 -6.53
N TYR A 242 -27.19 11.93 -7.37
CA TYR A 242 -27.99 10.85 -7.92
C TYR A 242 -27.15 9.94 -8.84
N SER A 243 -26.38 10.54 -9.75
CA SER A 243 -25.46 9.78 -10.61
C SER A 243 -24.42 9.00 -9.80
N ASN A 244 -23.79 9.67 -8.83
CA ASN A 244 -22.81 9.04 -7.95
C ASN A 244 -23.41 7.90 -7.12
N SER A 245 -24.66 8.03 -6.68
CA SER A 245 -25.34 6.96 -5.92
C SER A 245 -25.56 5.70 -6.75
N ILE A 246 -25.98 5.84 -8.01
CA ILE A 246 -26.16 4.72 -8.95
C ILE A 246 -24.82 4.05 -9.24
N VAL A 247 -23.81 4.84 -9.60
CA VAL A 247 -22.48 4.32 -9.93
C VAL A 247 -21.85 3.65 -8.71
N GLY A 248 -21.96 4.25 -7.52
CA GLY A 248 -21.45 3.65 -6.28
C GLY A 248 -22.10 2.31 -5.93
N LEU A 249 -23.41 2.18 -6.12
CA LEU A 249 -24.11 0.90 -5.96
C LEU A 249 -23.63 -0.16 -6.95
N LEU A 250 -23.43 0.21 -8.22
CA LEU A 250 -22.90 -0.70 -9.23
C LEU A 250 -21.47 -1.14 -8.91
N GLN A 251 -20.60 -0.20 -8.52
CA GLN A 251 -19.21 -0.50 -8.16
C GLN A 251 -19.12 -1.39 -6.92
N GLY A 252 -20.00 -1.19 -5.93
CA GLY A 252 -20.10 -2.03 -4.75
C GLY A 252 -20.65 -3.44 -5.04
N ALA A 253 -21.58 -3.57 -6.00
CA ALA A 253 -22.15 -4.84 -6.42
C ALA A 253 -21.21 -5.65 -7.34
N PHE A 254 -20.41 -4.98 -8.16
CA PHE A 254 -19.51 -5.57 -9.16
C PHE A 254 -18.07 -5.03 -9.00
N PRO A 255 -17.41 -5.32 -7.86
CA PRO A 255 -16.09 -4.75 -7.55
C PRO A 255 -15.00 -5.30 -8.48
N THR A 256 -15.08 -6.57 -8.88
CA THR A 256 -14.08 -7.19 -9.77
C THR A 256 -14.06 -6.53 -11.16
N GLU A 257 -15.21 -6.23 -11.74
CA GLU A 257 -15.35 -5.54 -13.03
C GLU A 257 -14.90 -4.10 -12.95
N THR A 258 -15.22 -3.44 -11.83
CA THR A 258 -14.76 -2.07 -11.54
C THR A 258 -13.23 -2.02 -11.51
N VAL A 259 -12.61 -2.95 -10.78
CA VAL A 259 -11.15 -3.09 -10.72
C VAL A 259 -10.57 -3.37 -12.10
N ALA A 260 -11.17 -4.29 -12.87
CA ALA A 260 -10.73 -4.59 -14.23
C ALA A 260 -10.73 -3.34 -15.13
N HIS A 261 -11.78 -2.51 -14.99
CA HIS A 261 -11.92 -1.26 -15.73
C HIS A 261 -10.89 -0.20 -15.33
N VAL A 262 -10.59 -0.05 -14.04
CA VAL A 262 -9.55 0.87 -13.56
C VAL A 262 -8.17 0.39 -14.00
N VAL A 263 -7.85 -0.88 -13.80
CA VAL A 263 -6.57 -1.50 -14.20
C VAL A 263 -6.28 -1.26 -15.67
N ALA A 264 -7.27 -1.41 -16.56
CA ALA A 264 -7.09 -1.20 -18.00
C ALA A 264 -6.67 0.22 -18.39
N LYS A 265 -6.81 1.22 -17.50
CA LYS A 265 -6.40 2.62 -17.75
C LYS A 265 -5.03 2.95 -17.17
N VAL A 266 -4.53 2.13 -16.26
CA VAL A 266 -3.23 2.36 -15.63
C VAL A 266 -2.14 2.06 -16.66
N PRO A 267 -1.17 2.96 -16.90
CA PRO A 267 -0.10 2.74 -17.87
C PRO A 267 0.76 1.50 -17.55
N ASP A 268 1.19 0.77 -18.60
CA ASP A 268 1.97 -0.48 -18.49
C ASP A 268 3.27 -0.36 -17.68
N VAL A 269 3.85 0.85 -17.60
CA VAL A 269 5.06 1.13 -16.80
C VAL A 269 4.86 0.81 -15.32
N HIS A 270 3.62 0.92 -14.81
CA HIS A 270 3.29 0.61 -13.42
C HIS A 270 3.03 -0.88 -13.14
N PHE A 271 3.15 -1.73 -14.17
CA PHE A 271 2.96 -3.17 -14.09
C PHE A 271 4.26 -3.96 -14.38
N ASN A 272 5.42 -3.35 -14.21
CA ASN A 272 6.73 -3.96 -14.51
C ASN A 272 6.80 -4.52 -15.94
N ASN A 273 6.31 -3.75 -16.92
CA ASN A 273 6.22 -4.12 -18.34
C ASN A 273 5.26 -5.28 -18.67
N VAL A 274 4.35 -5.63 -17.77
CA VAL A 274 3.17 -6.45 -18.11
C VAL A 274 2.09 -5.54 -18.69
N ALA A 275 1.48 -5.92 -19.81
CA ALA A 275 0.39 -5.14 -20.38
C ALA A 275 -0.79 -5.04 -19.40
N ALA A 276 -1.24 -3.83 -19.08
CA ALA A 276 -2.37 -3.57 -18.20
C ALA A 276 -3.65 -4.26 -18.70
N THR A 277 -3.79 -4.38 -20.02
CA THR A 277 -4.88 -5.11 -20.68
C THR A 277 -4.89 -6.59 -20.29
N SER A 278 -3.73 -7.23 -20.14
CA SER A 278 -3.65 -8.66 -19.75
C SER A 278 -4.10 -8.87 -18.30
N VAL A 279 -3.73 -7.93 -17.40
CA VAL A 279 -4.18 -7.96 -16.00
C VAL A 279 -5.69 -7.69 -15.91
N ALA A 280 -6.21 -6.71 -16.66
CA ALA A 280 -7.65 -6.46 -16.73
C ALA A 280 -8.44 -7.64 -17.34
N GLN A 281 -7.87 -8.32 -18.34
CA GLN A 281 -8.47 -9.50 -18.95
C GLN A 281 -8.59 -10.67 -17.97
N PHE A 282 -7.63 -10.86 -17.07
CA PHE A 282 -7.75 -11.84 -15.99
C PHE A 282 -9.07 -11.63 -15.21
N PHE A 283 -9.30 -10.42 -14.70
CA PHE A 283 -10.48 -10.11 -13.90
C PHE A 283 -11.79 -10.25 -14.69
N ASN A 284 -11.80 -9.78 -15.94
CA ASN A 284 -12.97 -9.92 -16.82
C ASN A 284 -13.30 -11.39 -17.13
N ARG A 285 -12.30 -12.24 -17.40
CA ARG A 285 -12.53 -13.67 -17.67
C ARG A 285 -12.91 -14.44 -16.41
N SER A 286 -12.38 -14.03 -15.27
CA SER A 286 -12.64 -14.67 -13.98
C SER A 286 -14.07 -14.46 -13.44
N THR A 287 -14.82 -13.54 -14.06
CA THR A 287 -16.21 -13.21 -13.74
C THR A 287 -17.18 -13.53 -14.88
N ASP A 288 -16.67 -14.04 -16.00
CA ASP A 288 -17.48 -14.39 -17.16
C ASP A 288 -18.11 -15.78 -16.95
N SER A 289 -19.44 -15.82 -16.88
CA SER A 289 -20.22 -17.05 -16.67
C SER A 289 -20.11 -18.06 -17.82
N SER A 290 -19.56 -17.65 -18.98
CA SER A 290 -19.23 -18.56 -20.08
C SER A 290 -17.88 -19.27 -19.89
N ILE A 291 -17.02 -18.76 -18.99
CA ILE A 291 -15.68 -19.28 -18.70
C ILE A 291 -15.66 -19.97 -17.34
N VAL A 292 -16.23 -19.33 -16.32
CA VAL A 292 -16.26 -19.82 -14.94
C VAL A 292 -17.69 -20.23 -14.60
N PRO A 293 -17.91 -21.41 -13.99
CA PRO A 293 -19.24 -21.83 -13.55
C PRO A 293 -19.90 -20.83 -12.60
N ILE A 294 -21.22 -20.71 -12.70
CA ILE A 294 -22.03 -19.87 -11.79
C ILE A 294 -21.84 -20.32 -10.35
N GLY A 295 -21.58 -19.37 -9.45
CA GLY A 295 -21.30 -19.60 -8.03
C GLY A 295 -19.82 -19.84 -7.70
N GLU A 296 -18.96 -19.89 -8.72
CA GLU A 296 -17.51 -20.07 -8.57
C GLU A 296 -16.71 -18.90 -9.14
N GLU A 297 -17.38 -17.79 -9.48
CA GLU A 297 -16.74 -16.59 -10.02
C GLU A 297 -15.76 -15.97 -9.04
N PHE A 298 -14.74 -15.30 -9.58
CA PHE A 298 -13.74 -14.61 -8.77
C PHE A 298 -14.31 -13.32 -8.15
N ASP A 299 -14.33 -13.25 -6.82
CA ASP A 299 -14.59 -12.03 -6.07
C ASP A 299 -13.25 -11.45 -5.57
N ILE A 300 -12.91 -10.27 -6.07
CA ILE A 300 -11.71 -9.53 -5.65
C ILE A 300 -11.62 -9.33 -4.13
N ARG A 301 -12.74 -9.34 -3.41
CA ARG A 301 -12.81 -9.14 -1.95
C ARG A 301 -12.42 -10.37 -1.13
N SER A 302 -12.49 -11.57 -1.69
CA SER A 302 -12.40 -12.79 -0.87
C SER A 302 -11.72 -13.98 -1.54
N THR A 303 -11.74 -14.05 -2.87
CA THR A 303 -11.21 -15.22 -3.58
C THR A 303 -9.68 -15.26 -3.49
N HIS A 304 -9.13 -16.38 -3.00
CA HIS A 304 -7.69 -16.62 -2.98
C HIS A 304 -7.18 -16.96 -4.39
N ILE A 305 -6.34 -16.09 -4.97
CA ILE A 305 -5.91 -16.17 -6.37
C ILE A 305 -5.27 -17.51 -6.72
N ASP A 306 -4.39 -18.05 -5.87
CA ASP A 306 -3.72 -19.33 -6.18
C ASP A 306 -4.70 -20.51 -6.18
N ASN A 307 -5.69 -20.51 -5.29
CA ASN A 307 -6.68 -21.58 -5.23
C ASN A 307 -7.61 -21.53 -6.45
N PHE A 308 -7.97 -20.31 -6.87
CA PHE A 308 -8.74 -20.08 -8.08
C PHE A 308 -7.98 -20.52 -9.33
N LEU A 309 -6.69 -20.14 -9.46
CA LEU A 309 -5.85 -20.54 -10.58
C LEU A 309 -5.59 -22.05 -10.62
N ASN A 310 -5.42 -22.71 -9.48
CA ASN A 310 -5.29 -24.17 -9.43
C ASN A 310 -6.48 -24.89 -10.08
N LYS A 311 -7.68 -24.28 -10.08
CA LYS A 311 -8.88 -24.84 -10.71
C LYS A 311 -9.09 -24.35 -12.15
N TYR A 312 -8.78 -23.09 -12.44
CA TYR A 312 -9.20 -22.43 -13.68
C TYR A 312 -8.06 -21.90 -14.58
N ASP A 313 -6.78 -22.16 -14.28
CA ASP A 313 -5.62 -21.62 -15.00
C ASP A 313 -5.75 -21.69 -16.53
N ASN A 314 -6.05 -22.87 -17.08
CA ASN A 314 -6.19 -23.09 -18.52
C ASN A 314 -7.35 -22.30 -19.13
N LEU A 315 -8.44 -22.10 -18.39
CA LEU A 315 -9.62 -21.37 -18.86
C LEU A 315 -9.41 -19.86 -18.82
N ILE A 316 -8.62 -19.37 -17.86
CA ILE A 316 -8.34 -17.94 -17.68
C ILE A 316 -7.23 -17.47 -18.61
N PHE A 317 -6.10 -18.19 -18.67
CA PHE A 317 -4.94 -17.78 -19.46
C PHE A 317 -4.90 -18.36 -20.87
N GLY A 318 -5.59 -19.47 -21.14
CA GLY A 318 -5.46 -20.17 -22.43
C GLY A 318 -4.01 -20.55 -22.72
N ASP A 319 -3.53 -20.22 -23.92
CA ASP A 319 -2.21 -20.60 -24.45
C ASP A 319 -1.07 -19.63 -24.10
N ILE A 320 -1.25 -18.73 -23.13
CA ILE A 320 -0.19 -17.83 -22.66
C ILE A 320 1.00 -18.64 -22.09
N ALA A 321 2.24 -18.23 -22.39
CA ALA A 321 3.44 -18.91 -21.90
C ALA A 321 3.57 -18.84 -20.36
N SER A 322 4.09 -19.90 -19.73
CA SER A 322 4.14 -20.01 -18.25
C SER A 322 4.88 -18.86 -17.56
N GLU A 323 5.96 -18.35 -18.16
CA GLU A 323 6.69 -17.19 -17.62
C GLU A 323 5.83 -15.92 -17.60
N GLU A 324 5.03 -15.70 -18.64
CA GLU A 324 4.11 -14.58 -18.74
C GLU A 324 2.92 -14.73 -17.78
N LYS A 325 2.38 -15.95 -17.62
CA LYS A 325 1.36 -16.25 -16.60
C LYS A 325 1.82 -15.88 -15.20
N GLN A 326 3.08 -16.19 -14.84
CA GLN A 326 3.63 -15.84 -13.53
C GLN A 326 3.73 -14.32 -13.34
N LYS A 327 4.19 -13.58 -14.35
CA LYS A 327 4.27 -12.11 -14.32
C LYS A 327 2.88 -11.48 -14.18
N ILE A 328 1.88 -11.94 -14.94
CA ILE A 328 0.50 -11.47 -14.83
C ILE A 328 -0.06 -11.78 -13.43
N THR A 329 0.13 -13.01 -12.94
CA THR A 329 -0.36 -13.44 -11.62
C THR A 329 0.23 -12.58 -10.49
N ALA A 330 1.51 -12.21 -10.57
CA ALA A 330 2.12 -11.31 -9.61
C ALA A 330 1.43 -9.93 -9.59
N GLN A 331 1.06 -9.39 -10.76
CA GLN A 331 0.34 -8.12 -10.87
C GLN A 331 -1.14 -8.23 -10.43
N VAL A 332 -1.80 -9.36 -10.69
CA VAL A 332 -3.16 -9.64 -10.18
C VAL A 332 -3.15 -9.65 -8.64
N LYS A 333 -2.16 -10.31 -8.02
CA LYS A 333 -1.99 -10.29 -6.56
C LYS A 333 -1.72 -8.89 -6.01
N ARG A 334 -0.90 -8.08 -6.70
CA ARG A 334 -0.69 -6.67 -6.34
C ARG A 334 -1.99 -5.88 -6.40
N THR A 335 -2.76 -6.06 -7.47
CA THR A 335 -4.05 -5.41 -7.69
C THR A 335 -5.02 -5.71 -6.55
N GLN A 336 -5.18 -6.99 -6.16
CA GLN A 336 -6.04 -7.37 -5.04
C GLN A 336 -5.59 -6.73 -3.72
N ARG A 337 -4.29 -6.74 -3.42
CA ARG A 337 -3.76 -6.11 -2.19
C ARG A 337 -4.05 -4.61 -2.11
N LEU A 338 -3.90 -3.90 -3.23
CA LEU A 338 -4.14 -2.45 -3.28
C LEU A 338 -5.63 -2.12 -3.25
N PHE A 339 -6.48 -2.98 -3.84
CA PHE A 339 -7.94 -2.85 -3.75
C PHE A 339 -8.41 -2.89 -2.28
N HIS A 340 -7.88 -3.82 -1.48
CA HIS A 340 -8.27 -3.96 -0.06
C HIS A 340 -7.98 -2.74 0.83
N VAL A 341 -7.03 -1.88 0.43
CA VAL A 341 -6.71 -0.65 1.19
C VAL A 341 -7.33 0.60 0.60
N SER A 342 -7.67 0.59 -0.69
CA SER A 342 -8.33 1.71 -1.36
C SER A 342 -9.70 2.05 -0.75
N THR A 343 -10.16 3.29 -0.95
CA THR A 343 -11.47 3.79 -0.47
C THR A 343 -12.47 3.99 -1.60
N SER A 344 -11.98 4.10 -2.83
CA SER A 344 -12.72 4.43 -4.04
C SER A 344 -11.94 3.96 -5.29
N PRO A 345 -12.59 3.83 -6.46
CA PRO A 345 -11.90 3.52 -7.71
C PRO A 345 -10.79 4.52 -8.07
N GLU A 346 -10.98 5.80 -7.73
CA GLU A 346 -10.02 6.87 -7.97
C GLU A 346 -8.77 6.71 -7.09
N THR A 347 -8.97 6.49 -5.78
CA THR A 347 -7.83 6.22 -4.87
C THR A 347 -7.13 4.91 -5.22
N PHE A 348 -7.87 3.89 -5.65
CA PHE A 348 -7.31 2.65 -6.16
C PHE A 348 -6.42 2.87 -7.38
N GLN A 349 -6.86 3.69 -8.35
CA GLN A 349 -6.05 4.04 -9.51
C GLN A 349 -4.74 4.73 -9.09
N VAL A 350 -4.83 5.71 -8.19
CA VAL A 350 -3.64 6.43 -7.67
C VAL A 350 -2.65 5.47 -7.01
N LEU A 351 -3.13 4.49 -6.23
CA LEU A 351 -2.27 3.47 -5.63
C LEU A 351 -1.60 2.58 -6.67
N MET A 352 -2.34 2.18 -7.72
CA MET A 352 -1.78 1.36 -8.80
C MET A 352 -0.66 2.09 -9.56
N GLU A 353 -0.78 3.41 -9.74
CA GLU A 353 0.22 4.30 -10.35
C GLU A 353 1.40 4.66 -9.41
N SER A 354 1.29 4.36 -8.11
CA SER A 354 2.35 4.59 -7.13
C SER A 354 3.36 3.42 -7.08
N ASN A 355 4.47 3.61 -6.37
CA ASN A 355 5.47 2.56 -6.11
C ASN A 355 5.08 1.63 -4.93
N LEU A 356 3.88 1.80 -4.37
CA LEU A 356 3.36 1.02 -3.25
C LEU A 356 2.73 -0.29 -3.76
N ASN A 357 2.95 -1.39 -3.04
CA ASN A 357 2.54 -2.73 -3.49
C ASN A 357 1.62 -3.49 -2.53
N SER A 358 1.42 -2.98 -1.31
CA SER A 358 0.70 -3.70 -0.25
C SER A 358 0.23 -2.77 0.87
N ALA A 359 -0.69 -3.25 1.69
CA ALA A 359 -1.06 -2.60 2.95
C ALA A 359 0.14 -2.36 3.86
N ASN A 360 1.13 -3.26 3.87
CA ASN A 360 2.32 -3.11 4.68
C ASN A 360 3.21 -1.96 4.19
N ASP A 361 3.37 -1.77 2.87
CA ASP A 361 4.12 -0.64 2.31
C ASP A 361 3.51 0.70 2.80
N LEU A 362 2.18 0.81 2.77
CA LEU A 362 1.45 1.98 3.27
C LEU A 362 1.59 2.15 4.79
N ALA A 363 1.42 1.06 5.55
CA ALA A 363 1.45 1.08 7.01
C ALA A 363 2.82 1.45 7.58
N GLN A 364 3.90 1.07 6.90
CA GLN A 364 5.27 1.41 7.29
C GLN A 364 5.65 2.85 6.94
N MET A 365 4.87 3.53 6.10
CA MET A 365 5.08 4.93 5.76
C MET A 365 4.48 5.84 6.86
N PRO A 366 5.25 6.79 7.41
CA PRO A 366 4.68 7.81 8.29
C PRO A 366 3.62 8.63 7.55
N PHE A 367 2.50 8.93 8.22
CA PHE A 367 1.36 9.61 7.59
C PHE A 367 1.75 10.94 6.92
N ARG A 368 2.67 11.71 7.52
CA ARG A 368 3.18 12.94 6.91
C ARG A 368 3.87 12.70 5.57
N ALA A 369 4.69 11.65 5.47
CA ALA A 369 5.38 11.31 4.23
C ALA A 369 4.38 10.81 3.17
N LEU A 370 3.36 10.06 3.58
CA LEU A 370 2.26 9.66 2.70
C LEU A 370 1.48 10.88 2.17
N GLN A 371 1.24 11.88 3.03
CA GLN A 371 0.59 13.13 2.65
C GLN A 371 1.44 13.94 1.66
N GLU A 372 2.77 13.98 1.86
CA GLU A 372 3.68 14.62 0.91
C GLU A 372 3.74 13.90 -0.44
N GLU A 373 3.52 12.57 -0.48
CA GLU A 373 3.58 11.78 -1.70
C GLU A 373 2.24 11.74 -2.47
N LEU A 374 1.12 11.60 -1.77
CA LEU A 374 -0.21 11.36 -2.38
C LEU A 374 -1.25 12.43 -2.09
N GLY A 375 -0.97 13.42 -1.22
CA GLY A 375 -1.94 14.43 -0.79
C GLY A 375 -2.41 15.39 -1.90
N ASP A 376 -1.66 15.51 -2.99
CA ASP A 376 -2.09 16.28 -4.17
C ASP A 376 -3.12 15.54 -5.03
N LYS A 377 -3.18 14.20 -4.91
CA LYS A 377 -4.06 13.32 -5.71
C LYS A 377 -5.25 12.78 -4.90
N ILE A 378 -5.09 12.64 -3.59
CA ILE A 378 -6.09 12.07 -2.68
C ILE A 378 -6.39 13.10 -1.59
N ASN A 379 -7.67 13.37 -1.35
CA ASN A 379 -8.07 14.30 -0.30
C ASN A 379 -7.72 13.75 1.10
N ALA A 380 -7.56 14.65 2.09
CA ALA A 380 -7.10 14.26 3.42
C ALA A 380 -7.97 13.20 4.12
N PRO A 381 -9.32 13.27 4.10
CA PRO A 381 -10.16 12.24 4.73
C PRO A 381 -10.01 10.85 4.11
N GLU A 382 -9.96 10.74 2.78
CA GLU A 382 -9.75 9.47 2.08
C GLU A 382 -8.34 8.92 2.34
N LEU A 383 -7.33 9.80 2.35
CA LEU A 383 -5.95 9.43 2.62
C LEU A 383 -5.78 8.88 4.04
N GLU A 384 -6.40 9.51 5.03
CA GLU A 384 -6.41 9.06 6.42
C GLU A 384 -7.11 7.70 6.56
N LEU A 385 -8.30 7.55 5.98
CA LEU A 385 -9.04 6.28 6.01
C LEU A 385 -8.24 5.15 5.33
N MET A 386 -7.61 5.42 4.19
CA MET A 386 -6.74 4.47 3.49
C MET A 386 -5.54 4.06 4.35
N HIS A 387 -4.87 5.01 5.01
CA HIS A 387 -3.73 4.72 5.91
C HIS A 387 -4.16 3.89 7.13
N GLN A 388 -5.30 4.22 7.75
CA GLN A 388 -5.86 3.44 8.84
C GLN A 388 -6.23 2.00 8.42
N ARG A 389 -6.84 1.82 7.25
CA ARG A 389 -7.11 0.49 6.67
C ARG A 389 -5.83 -0.30 6.45
N ALA A 390 -4.80 0.35 5.92
CA ALA A 390 -3.50 -0.27 5.70
C ALA A 390 -2.83 -0.72 7.01
N MET A 391 -2.84 0.14 8.05
CA MET A 391 -2.34 -0.21 9.39
C MET A 391 -3.11 -1.38 9.99
N ALA A 392 -4.44 -1.38 9.91
CA ALA A 392 -5.27 -2.46 10.41
C ALA A 392 -4.97 -3.78 9.68
N ALA A 393 -4.95 -3.78 8.35
CA ALA A 393 -4.67 -4.97 7.54
C ALA A 393 -3.26 -5.54 7.79
N SER A 394 -2.25 -4.66 7.92
CA SER A 394 -0.88 -5.06 8.25
C SER A 394 -0.78 -5.66 9.65
N ALA A 395 -1.40 -5.01 10.65
CA ALA A 395 -1.44 -5.49 12.03
C ALA A 395 -2.18 -6.84 12.15
N THR A 396 -3.31 -7.02 11.45
CA THR A 396 -4.04 -8.29 11.41
C THR A 396 -3.19 -9.40 10.79
N SER A 397 -2.46 -9.10 9.72
CA SER A 397 -1.56 -10.06 9.07
C SER A 397 -0.42 -10.47 10.00
N LEU A 398 0.21 -9.52 10.69
CA LEU A 398 1.23 -9.79 11.71
C LEU A 398 0.65 -10.58 12.88
N HIS A 399 -0.54 -10.23 13.36
CA HIS A 399 -1.20 -10.93 14.46
C HIS A 399 -1.50 -12.39 14.08
N LEU A 400 -2.02 -12.63 12.88
CA LEU A 400 -2.28 -13.98 12.38
C LEU A 400 -0.98 -14.79 12.26
N ALA A 401 0.10 -14.17 11.77
CA ALA A 401 1.42 -14.80 11.72
C ALA A 401 1.92 -15.17 13.12
N LEU A 402 1.81 -14.25 14.10
CA LEU A 402 2.17 -14.51 15.50
C LEU A 402 1.31 -15.59 16.15
N MET A 403 0.00 -15.60 15.90
CA MET A 403 -0.90 -16.66 16.41
C MET A 403 -0.54 -18.01 15.82
N ALA A 404 -0.26 -18.07 14.52
CA ALA A 404 0.16 -19.30 13.87
C ALA A 404 1.54 -19.76 14.38
N TYR A 405 2.47 -18.83 14.64
CA TYR A 405 3.76 -19.11 15.29
C TYR A 405 3.57 -19.68 16.70
N GLN A 406 2.75 -19.03 17.53
CA GLN A 406 2.43 -19.50 18.88
C GLN A 406 1.70 -20.84 18.87
N SER A 407 0.83 -21.08 17.89
CA SER A 407 0.16 -22.37 17.72
C SER A 407 1.14 -23.48 17.39
N ALA A 408 2.18 -23.19 16.58
CA ALA A 408 3.17 -24.17 16.18
C ALA A 408 4.25 -24.42 17.25
N THR A 409 4.58 -23.41 18.07
CA THR A 409 5.72 -23.45 19.01
C THR A 409 5.33 -23.48 20.49
N GLY A 410 4.09 -23.12 20.81
CA GLY A 410 3.59 -23.06 22.17
C GLY A 410 3.28 -24.42 22.77
N ALA A 411 3.42 -24.53 24.09
CA ALA A 411 2.95 -25.70 24.84
C ALA A 411 1.42 -25.66 24.95
N HIS A 412 0.73 -26.41 24.08
CA HIS A 412 -0.72 -26.52 24.09
C HIS A 412 -1.17 -27.81 24.78
N PRO A 413 -2.25 -27.79 25.60
CA PRO A 413 -2.86 -29.02 26.09
C PRO A 413 -3.30 -29.88 24.91
N MET A 414 -3.02 -31.19 24.97
CA MET A 414 -3.27 -32.18 23.90
C MET A 414 -4.73 -32.27 23.40
N VAL A 415 -5.68 -31.63 24.11
CA VAL A 415 -7.12 -31.57 23.80
C VAL A 415 -7.48 -30.36 22.91
N VAL A 416 -6.60 -29.35 22.84
CA VAL A 416 -6.73 -28.24 21.89
C VAL A 416 -6.16 -28.74 20.56
N GLY A 417 -7.04 -29.11 19.63
CA GLY A 417 -6.64 -29.62 18.32
C GLY A 417 -5.69 -28.66 17.60
N GLU A 418 -4.78 -29.20 16.79
CA GLU A 418 -3.83 -28.43 15.99
C GLU A 418 -4.55 -27.35 15.16
N GLY A 419 -4.03 -26.13 15.25
CA GLY A 419 -4.70 -24.89 14.88
C GLY A 419 -4.95 -24.66 13.39
N LEU A 420 -5.70 -23.56 13.14
CA LEU A 420 -5.92 -22.83 11.88
C LEU A 420 -5.80 -23.66 10.58
N LYS A 421 -6.93 -24.22 10.12
CA LYS A 421 -7.05 -25.05 8.90
C LYS A 421 -6.63 -24.38 7.57
N GLU A 422 -6.50 -23.05 7.50
CA GLU A 422 -6.41 -22.32 6.22
C GLU A 422 -5.43 -21.12 6.22
N VAL A 423 -4.41 -21.10 7.06
CA VAL A 423 -3.27 -20.21 6.84
C VAL A 423 -2.24 -20.99 6.00
N PRO A 424 -1.62 -20.43 4.95
CA PRO A 424 -0.49 -21.07 4.29
C PRO A 424 0.46 -21.51 5.39
N ASN A 425 0.71 -22.81 5.52
CA ASN A 425 1.44 -23.32 6.67
C ASN A 425 2.74 -22.51 6.81
N TRP A 426 3.14 -22.18 8.04
CA TRP A 426 4.28 -21.29 8.29
C TRP A 426 5.54 -21.73 7.53
N ALA A 427 5.68 -23.04 7.28
CA ALA A 427 6.75 -23.59 6.47
C ALA A 427 6.72 -23.16 4.99
N SER A 428 5.54 -22.93 4.42
CA SER A 428 5.36 -22.38 3.06
C SER A 428 5.70 -20.89 2.99
N LEU A 429 5.48 -20.14 4.08
CA LEU A 429 5.75 -18.69 4.12
C LEU A 429 7.20 -18.37 4.46
N PHE A 430 7.84 -19.17 5.31
CA PHE A 430 9.15 -18.87 5.90
C PHE A 430 10.19 -19.99 5.74
N GLY A 431 9.86 -21.12 5.11
CA GLY A 431 10.77 -22.26 4.92
C GLY A 431 10.78 -23.23 6.11
N SER A 432 11.87 -24.01 6.28
CA SER A 432 11.93 -24.97 7.40
C SER A 432 11.75 -24.26 8.74
N LEU A 433 10.86 -24.80 9.58
CA LEU A 433 10.65 -24.38 10.97
C LEU A 433 11.56 -25.15 11.93
N ASP A 434 12.61 -25.82 11.42
CA ASP A 434 13.65 -26.43 12.25
C ASP A 434 14.43 -25.30 12.93
N PHE A 435 13.99 -24.95 14.13
CA PHE A 435 14.68 -23.98 14.97
C PHE A 435 15.96 -24.60 15.53
N CYS A 436 17.08 -23.89 15.41
CA CYS A 436 18.31 -24.23 16.13
C CYS A 436 18.16 -23.98 17.63
N ASP A 437 19.01 -24.62 18.44
CA ASP A 437 19.36 -24.17 19.79
C ASP A 437 20.26 -22.92 19.67
N CYS A 438 19.71 -21.86 19.06
CA CYS A 438 20.49 -20.75 18.53
C CYS A 438 21.06 -19.91 19.68
N LYS A 439 22.33 -19.53 19.59
CA LYS A 439 22.96 -18.60 20.55
C LYS A 439 22.29 -17.22 20.48
N HIS A 440 22.37 -16.43 21.56
CA HIS A 440 21.76 -15.09 21.61
C HIS A 440 22.15 -14.16 20.44
N CYS A 441 23.39 -14.25 19.92
CA CYS A 441 23.84 -13.52 18.72
C CYS A 441 22.95 -13.74 17.47
N GLN A 442 22.30 -14.89 17.37
CA GLN A 442 21.42 -15.28 16.26
C GLN A 442 19.93 -14.99 16.57
N SER A 443 19.64 -14.38 17.71
CA SER A 443 18.28 -14.00 18.11
C SER A 443 17.82 -12.73 17.39
N VAL A 444 16.51 -12.60 17.20
CA VAL A 444 15.86 -11.33 16.80
C VAL A 444 16.04 -10.20 17.81
N TYR A 445 16.48 -10.51 19.03
CA TYR A 445 16.80 -9.54 20.08
C TYR A 445 18.31 -9.25 20.20
N SER A 446 19.13 -9.77 19.30
CA SER A 446 20.58 -9.60 19.37
C SER A 446 21.03 -8.19 19.00
N PRO A 447 22.25 -7.77 19.40
CA PRO A 447 22.82 -6.50 18.92
C PRO A 447 22.95 -6.42 17.40
N ALA A 448 23.19 -7.56 16.72
CA ALA A 448 23.22 -7.63 15.27
C ALA A 448 21.83 -7.36 14.64
N ALA A 449 20.77 -7.93 15.22
CA ALA A 449 19.40 -7.64 14.79
C ALA A 449 19.04 -6.16 14.99
N TYR A 450 19.46 -5.57 16.12
CA TYR A 450 19.30 -4.13 16.37
C TYR A 450 20.08 -3.26 15.37
N PHE A 451 21.30 -3.64 14.99
CA PHE A 451 22.07 -2.92 13.97
C PHE A 451 21.36 -2.92 12.61
N VAL A 452 20.82 -4.07 12.19
CA VAL A 452 20.04 -4.16 10.93
C VAL A 452 18.77 -3.32 11.02
N ASP A 453 18.06 -3.36 12.15
CA ASP A 453 16.87 -2.53 12.38
C ASP A 453 17.19 -1.03 12.35
N LEU A 454 18.34 -0.61 12.88
CA LEU A 454 18.81 0.78 12.79
C LEU A 454 19.08 1.21 11.34
N LEU A 455 19.73 0.38 10.53
CA LEU A 455 19.92 0.68 9.11
C LEU A 455 18.57 0.81 8.39
N GLN A 456 17.64 -0.10 8.68
CA GLN A 456 16.29 -0.08 8.14
C GLN A 456 15.48 1.14 8.61
N PHE A 457 15.68 1.60 9.84
CA PHE A 457 15.07 2.81 10.40
C PHE A 457 15.55 4.08 9.68
N LEU A 458 16.81 4.11 9.22
CA LEU A 458 17.36 5.22 8.46
C LEU A 458 16.88 5.24 7.00
N ASP A 459 16.28 4.16 6.50
CA ASP A 459 15.69 4.08 5.15
C ASP A 459 14.26 4.64 5.12
N VAL A 460 14.11 5.93 5.45
CA VAL A 460 12.80 6.59 5.51
C VAL A 460 12.75 7.87 4.65
N PRO A 461 11.70 8.07 3.82
CA PRO A 461 10.66 7.09 3.46
C PRO A 461 11.23 5.99 2.55
N ARG A 462 10.84 4.73 2.77
CA ARG A 462 11.27 3.61 1.91
C ARG A 462 10.84 3.84 0.47
N LYS A 463 11.68 3.43 -0.49
CA LYS A 463 11.46 3.61 -1.94
C LYS A 463 11.27 5.07 -2.37
N SER A 464 11.68 6.04 -1.54
CA SER A 464 11.67 7.46 -1.89
C SER A 464 12.62 7.75 -3.06
N ALA A 465 12.15 8.57 -4.00
CA ALA A 465 12.99 9.14 -5.04
C ALA A 465 14.02 10.13 -4.47
N LYS A 466 13.75 10.73 -3.29
CA LYS A 466 14.67 11.64 -2.60
C LYS A 466 15.69 10.84 -1.76
N PRO A 467 16.90 11.38 -1.54
CA PRO A 467 17.88 10.78 -0.64
C PRO A 467 17.35 10.59 0.79
N THR A 468 17.55 9.40 1.37
CA THR A 468 17.25 9.07 2.76
C THR A 468 18.48 9.31 3.65
N PRO A 469 18.33 9.37 4.98
CA PRO A 469 19.47 9.35 5.90
C PRO A 469 20.40 8.15 5.68
N LEU A 470 19.85 6.98 5.34
CA LEU A 470 20.63 5.79 5.00
C LEU A 470 21.52 6.02 3.77
N ASP A 471 20.99 6.66 2.72
CA ASP A 471 21.74 6.94 1.49
C ASP A 471 23.01 7.77 1.77
N TYR A 472 22.96 8.72 2.70
CA TYR A 472 24.14 9.50 3.10
C TYR A 472 25.12 8.72 3.98
N LEU A 473 24.63 7.73 4.73
CA LEU A 473 25.47 6.90 5.58
C LEU A 473 26.23 5.88 4.74
N ILE A 474 25.52 5.02 3.99
CA ILE A 474 26.11 3.88 3.29
C ILE A 474 26.30 4.11 1.78
N GLY A 475 25.74 5.18 1.23
CA GLY A 475 25.81 5.49 -0.20
C GLY A 475 24.63 4.94 -0.99
N ASN A 476 24.37 5.54 -2.15
CA ASN A 476 23.36 5.09 -3.10
C ASN A 476 23.79 5.47 -4.53
N PRO A 477 24.29 4.49 -5.33
CA PRO A 477 24.74 4.74 -6.70
C PRO A 477 23.62 5.25 -7.62
N ASP A 478 22.39 4.76 -7.46
CA ASP A 478 21.24 5.18 -8.27
C ASP A 478 20.90 6.65 -8.08
N LYS A 479 21.19 7.20 -6.88
CA LYS A 479 21.03 8.61 -6.53
C LYS A 479 22.33 9.42 -6.66
N GLY A 480 23.43 8.80 -7.08
CA GLY A 480 24.74 9.45 -7.21
C GLY A 480 25.36 9.88 -5.87
N ILE A 481 25.03 9.22 -4.76
CA ILE A 481 25.51 9.55 -3.41
C ILE A 481 26.62 8.61 -2.99
N VAL A 482 27.77 9.18 -2.62
CA VAL A 482 28.87 8.45 -1.97
C VAL A 482 28.65 8.49 -0.46
N GLY A 483 28.55 7.31 0.15
CA GLY A 483 28.33 7.17 1.59
C GLY A 483 29.53 7.60 2.42
N LYS A 484 29.28 7.99 3.69
CA LYS A 484 30.35 8.23 4.66
C LYS A 484 31.00 6.93 5.17
N ARG A 485 30.21 5.87 5.26
CA ARG A 485 30.57 4.53 5.76
C ARG A 485 29.90 3.45 4.89
N PRO A 486 30.26 3.36 3.60
CA PRO A 486 29.73 2.34 2.68
C PRO A 486 30.15 0.91 3.04
N ASP A 487 31.07 0.75 3.99
CA ASP A 487 31.54 -0.51 4.53
C ASP A 487 30.57 -1.17 5.53
N LEU A 488 29.73 -0.38 6.22
CA LEU A 488 28.83 -0.88 7.27
C LEU A 488 27.91 -2.05 6.85
N PRO A 489 27.29 -2.05 5.65
CA PRO A 489 26.45 -3.17 5.21
C PRO A 489 27.20 -4.48 5.00
N HIS A 490 28.54 -4.42 4.90
CA HIS A 490 29.39 -5.58 4.64
C HIS A 490 29.95 -6.21 5.92
N ILE A 491 29.66 -5.66 7.10
CA ILE A 491 30.08 -6.23 8.38
C ILE A 491 29.42 -7.61 8.55
N PRO A 492 30.22 -8.69 8.70
CA PRO A 492 29.66 -10.01 8.96
C PRO A 492 28.91 -10.04 10.30
N LEU A 493 27.67 -10.52 10.31
CA LEU A 493 26.84 -10.62 11.51
C LEU A 493 27.14 -11.92 12.29
N THR A 494 28.41 -12.14 12.62
CA THR A 494 28.90 -13.31 13.37
C THR A 494 28.75 -13.12 14.87
N CYS A 495 28.82 -14.21 15.65
CA CYS A 495 28.75 -14.13 17.11
C CYS A 495 29.99 -13.45 17.69
N GLU A 496 31.12 -13.61 17.02
CA GLU A 496 32.42 -13.08 17.33
C GLU A 496 32.40 -11.56 17.16
N ASN A 497 31.96 -11.06 15.99
CA ASN A 497 31.76 -9.62 15.76
C ASN A 497 30.73 -8.97 16.70
N THR A 498 29.77 -9.76 17.20
CA THR A 498 28.73 -9.25 18.11
C THR A 498 29.22 -9.12 19.55
N ASN A 499 30.06 -10.05 20.02
CA ASN A 499 30.33 -10.23 21.45
C ASN A 499 31.79 -10.02 21.86
N THR A 500 32.74 -10.13 20.95
CA THR A 500 34.17 -10.00 21.28
C THR A 500 34.52 -8.52 21.46
N PRO A 501 34.94 -8.06 22.66
CA PRO A 501 35.37 -6.69 22.86
C PRO A 501 36.68 -6.40 22.13
N ILE A 502 36.71 -5.29 21.39
CA ILE A 502 37.89 -4.79 20.67
C ILE A 502 38.21 -3.37 21.16
N PRO A 503 39.49 -2.99 21.36
CA PRO A 503 39.83 -1.61 21.64
C PRO A 503 39.29 -0.67 20.55
N TYR A 504 38.50 0.32 20.96
CA TYR A 504 37.82 1.21 20.01
C TYR A 504 38.79 1.94 19.06
N ILE A 505 39.99 2.27 19.54
CA ILE A 505 41.02 2.94 18.74
C ILE A 505 41.51 2.07 17.57
N ASP A 506 41.53 0.75 17.72
CA ASP A 506 41.98 -0.16 16.66
C ASP A 506 40.97 -0.18 15.52
N LEU A 507 39.68 -0.20 15.82
CA LEU A 507 38.62 -0.07 14.80
C LEU A 507 38.66 1.29 14.09
N VAL A 508 38.97 2.37 14.82
CA VAL A 508 39.15 3.69 14.20
C VAL A 508 40.34 3.69 13.25
N ASN A 509 41.47 3.12 13.67
CA ASN A 509 42.67 3.01 12.84
C ASN A 509 42.42 2.12 11.63
N GLU A 510 41.80 0.95 11.77
CA GLU A 510 41.48 0.04 10.65
C GLU A 510 40.69 0.74 9.53
N VAL A 511 39.68 1.53 9.91
CA VAL A 511 38.87 2.31 8.96
C VAL A 511 39.69 3.44 8.33
N LEU A 512 40.47 4.19 9.13
CA LEU A 512 41.29 5.30 8.63
C LEU A 512 42.45 4.81 7.74
N GLU A 513 43.09 3.72 8.10
CA GLU A 513 44.15 3.08 7.33
C GLU A 513 43.62 2.63 5.97
N SER A 514 42.44 1.99 5.93
CA SER A 514 41.77 1.64 4.66
C SER A 514 41.54 2.86 3.78
N TYR A 515 41.05 3.97 4.36
CA TYR A 515 40.85 5.21 3.61
C TYR A 515 42.17 5.84 3.12
N VAL A 516 43.21 5.87 3.95
CA VAL A 516 44.53 6.44 3.58
C VAL A 516 45.25 5.57 2.54
N ALA A 517 45.06 4.25 2.58
CA ALA A 517 45.63 3.33 1.62
C ALA A 517 44.93 3.41 0.25
N PHE A 518 43.59 3.45 0.22
CA PHE A 518 42.80 3.23 -1.00
C PHE A 518 42.01 4.45 -1.48
N GLY A 519 41.92 5.52 -0.68
CA GLY A 519 41.15 6.74 -0.98
C GLY A 519 39.63 6.58 -0.91
N LYS A 520 39.14 5.42 -0.46
CA LYS A 520 37.73 5.08 -0.32
C LYS A 520 37.55 4.03 0.77
N LEU A 521 36.31 3.88 1.22
CA LEU A 521 35.86 2.74 2.02
C LEU A 521 34.99 1.86 1.15
N ASP A 522 35.05 0.56 1.34
CA ASP A 522 34.22 -0.42 0.65
C ASP A 522 34.12 -1.71 1.47
N GLU A 523 33.58 -2.77 0.87
CA GLU A 523 33.43 -4.09 1.50
C GLU A 523 34.74 -4.64 2.09
N THR A 524 35.90 -4.25 1.57
CA THR A 524 37.19 -4.72 2.09
C THR A 524 37.57 -4.08 3.42
N THR A 525 36.95 -2.95 3.78
CA THR A 525 37.10 -2.28 5.08
C THR A 525 36.35 -3.04 6.18
N ALA A 526 35.27 -3.75 5.85
CA ALA A 526 34.54 -4.54 6.83
C ALA A 526 35.29 -5.84 7.14
N LYS A 527 35.89 -5.91 8.34
CA LYS A 527 36.63 -7.10 8.79
C LYS A 527 35.79 -8.02 9.69
N ASP A 528 36.24 -9.26 9.81
CA ASP A 528 35.66 -10.26 10.70
C ASP A 528 36.62 -10.54 11.83
N THR A 529 36.15 -10.48 13.07
CA THR A 529 36.97 -10.79 14.25
C THR A 529 37.44 -12.25 14.23
N GLY A 530 36.63 -13.16 13.64
CA GLY A 530 36.92 -14.59 13.66
C GLY A 530 37.12 -15.13 15.08
N ASP A 531 37.96 -16.16 15.23
CA ASP A 531 38.14 -16.85 16.52
C ASP A 531 39.09 -16.12 17.51
N SER A 532 39.47 -14.87 17.25
CA SER A 532 40.38 -14.11 18.12
C SER A 532 39.74 -13.76 19.46
N THR A 533 40.53 -13.86 20.53
CA THR A 533 40.08 -13.54 21.89
C THR A 533 40.23 -12.05 22.20
N ALA A 534 39.44 -11.55 23.16
CA ALA A 534 39.54 -10.15 23.60
C ALA A 534 40.94 -9.81 24.13
N GLU A 535 41.59 -10.75 24.81
CA GLU A 535 42.94 -10.59 25.34
C GLU A 535 43.98 -10.45 24.22
N GLU A 536 43.89 -11.27 23.16
CA GLU A 536 44.76 -11.18 21.99
C GLU A 536 44.59 -9.83 21.27
N LEU A 537 43.34 -9.41 21.06
CA LEU A 537 43.00 -8.15 20.38
C LEU A 537 43.38 -6.92 21.21
N SER A 538 43.37 -7.03 22.55
CA SER A 538 43.86 -5.96 23.42
C SER A 538 45.38 -5.79 23.38
N ALA A 539 46.11 -6.86 23.05
CA ALA A 539 47.56 -6.86 23.00
C ALA A 539 48.09 -6.40 21.63
N ASN A 540 47.43 -6.79 20.54
CA ASN A 540 47.81 -6.39 19.19
C ASN A 540 46.57 -6.20 18.31
N PRO A 541 46.55 -5.16 17.44
CA PRO A 541 45.52 -5.03 16.43
C PRO A 541 45.57 -6.22 15.46
N GLN A 542 44.41 -6.78 15.14
CA GLN A 542 44.30 -7.92 14.24
C GLN A 542 44.53 -7.54 12.77
N TYR A 543 44.02 -6.37 12.39
CA TYR A 543 44.10 -5.85 11.03
C TYR A 543 44.91 -4.56 11.00
N VAL A 544 45.89 -4.53 10.11
CA VAL A 544 46.81 -3.41 9.91
C VAL A 544 47.08 -3.30 8.41
N GLU A 545 46.87 -2.12 7.85
CA GLU A 545 47.12 -1.85 6.43
C GLU A 545 48.43 -1.07 6.24
N ASP A 546 49.51 -1.80 5.95
CA ASP A 546 50.87 -1.25 5.82
C ASP A 546 51.00 -0.23 4.67
N THR A 547 50.14 -0.30 3.67
CA THR A 547 50.08 0.68 2.58
C THR A 547 49.79 2.09 3.12
N ALA A 548 48.94 2.21 4.14
CA ALA A 548 48.62 3.50 4.76
C ALA A 548 49.87 4.15 5.35
N TYR A 549 50.67 3.38 6.07
CA TYR A 549 51.92 3.86 6.68
C TYR A 549 53.01 4.13 5.64
N THR A 550 53.01 3.40 4.53
CA THR A 550 53.87 3.70 3.37
C THR A 550 53.52 5.05 2.74
N ASN A 551 52.23 5.42 2.72
CA ASN A 551 51.80 6.75 2.26
C ASN A 551 52.16 7.83 3.28
N LEU A 552 51.92 7.59 4.58
CA LEU A 552 52.18 8.55 5.66
C LEU A 552 53.66 8.87 5.85
N GLN A 553 54.57 7.90 5.73
CA GLN A 553 56.02 8.14 5.86
C GLN A 553 56.57 9.03 4.74
N ASN A 554 55.87 9.10 3.61
CA ASN A 554 56.26 9.88 2.43
C ASN A 554 55.48 11.19 2.29
N ALA A 555 54.45 11.40 3.11
CA ALA A 555 53.62 12.58 3.07
C ALA A 555 54.40 13.83 3.50
N VAL A 556 54.21 14.93 2.78
CA VAL A 556 54.90 16.21 3.05
C VAL A 556 53.93 17.32 3.51
N PHE A 557 52.65 16.99 3.57
CA PHE A 557 51.55 17.84 4.02
C PHE A 557 50.43 16.95 4.59
N PRO A 558 49.69 17.37 5.64
CA PRO A 558 49.82 18.60 6.44
C PRO A 558 51.12 18.66 7.28
N TYR A 559 51.35 19.79 7.97
CA TYR A 559 52.61 20.10 8.66
C TYR A 559 53.01 19.12 9.78
N ASN A 560 52.07 18.30 10.26
CA ASN A 560 52.29 17.26 11.27
C ASN A 560 52.66 15.89 10.65
N LEU A 561 52.87 15.83 9.33
CA LEU A 561 53.42 14.70 8.60
C LEU A 561 54.82 15.05 8.09
N PRO A 562 55.67 14.07 7.76
CA PRO A 562 55.43 12.62 7.63
C PRO A 562 55.31 11.88 8.96
N PHE A 563 54.71 10.68 8.91
CA PHE A 563 54.70 9.74 10.04
C PHE A 563 55.32 8.40 9.62
N ASP A 564 56.48 8.08 10.18
CA ASP A 564 57.18 6.80 9.97
C ASP A 564 56.91 5.85 11.14
N ARG A 565 55.91 4.97 10.99
CA ARG A 565 55.51 4.01 12.02
C ARG A 565 56.63 3.08 12.42
N PHE A 566 57.45 2.62 11.48
CA PHE A 566 58.52 1.67 11.79
C PHE A 566 59.64 2.33 12.59
N LEU A 567 59.97 3.58 12.28
CA LEU A 567 60.90 4.37 13.07
C LEU A 567 60.40 4.60 14.49
N GLU A 568 59.12 4.94 14.65
CA GLU A 568 58.49 5.13 15.96
C GLU A 568 58.47 3.82 16.77
N ILE A 569 58.13 2.68 16.14
CA ILE A 569 58.24 1.36 16.77
C ILE A 569 59.66 1.14 17.28
N VAL A 570 60.69 1.34 16.45
CA VAL A 570 62.08 1.15 16.87
C VAL A 570 62.45 2.06 18.04
N ARG A 571 62.03 3.32 18.03
CA ARG A 571 62.27 4.28 19.12
C ARG A 571 61.65 3.78 20.43
N VAL A 572 60.35 3.48 20.40
CA VAL A 572 59.60 3.02 21.59
C VAL A 572 60.15 1.70 22.14
N TYR A 573 60.47 0.73 21.28
CA TYR A 573 61.04 -0.54 21.73
C TYR A 573 62.43 -0.35 22.37
N LEU A 574 63.29 0.49 21.79
CA LEU A 574 64.61 0.76 22.35
C LEU A 574 64.52 1.49 23.70
N GLU A 575 63.62 2.46 23.81
CA GLU A 575 63.35 3.16 25.07
C GLU A 575 62.88 2.20 26.16
N HIS A 576 61.98 1.28 25.82
CA HIS A 576 61.55 0.23 26.74
C HIS A 576 62.70 -0.69 27.19
N LEU A 577 63.67 -0.95 26.31
CA LEU A 577 64.90 -1.71 26.62
C LEU A 577 65.98 -0.88 27.34
N GLY A 578 65.71 0.40 27.67
CA GLY A 578 66.64 1.28 28.38
C GLY A 578 67.73 1.90 27.50
N SER A 579 67.53 1.92 26.18
CA SER A 579 68.43 2.54 25.20
C SER A 579 67.67 3.55 24.34
N SER A 580 68.32 4.09 23.32
CA SER A 580 67.66 4.90 22.29
C SER A 580 68.26 4.60 20.93
N ARG A 581 67.50 4.86 19.87
CA ARG A 581 68.03 4.77 18.49
C ARG A 581 69.22 5.72 18.31
N PHE A 582 69.17 6.90 18.92
CA PHE A 582 70.30 7.85 18.96
C PHE A 582 71.58 7.19 19.50
N ALA A 583 71.52 6.55 20.68
CA ALA A 583 72.68 5.91 21.30
C ALA A 583 73.28 4.81 20.40
N ILE A 584 72.43 4.06 19.70
CA ILE A 584 72.89 3.05 18.73
C ILE A 584 73.60 3.71 17.55
N VAL A 585 72.97 4.71 16.92
CA VAL A 585 73.55 5.39 15.75
C VAL A 585 74.87 6.09 16.14
N GLU A 586 74.94 6.67 17.33
CA GLU A 586 76.15 7.30 17.87
C GLU A 586 77.27 6.28 18.10
N ALA A 587 76.96 5.12 18.71
CA ALA A 587 77.95 4.08 18.98
C ALA A 587 78.59 3.51 17.70
N PHE A 588 77.85 3.46 16.58
CA PHE A 588 78.32 2.94 15.29
C PHE A 588 78.70 4.04 14.27
N ASN A 589 78.92 5.27 14.75
CA ASN A 589 79.18 6.44 13.93
C ASN A 589 80.62 6.48 13.38
N THR A 590 80.80 6.11 12.12
CA THR A 590 82.13 6.04 11.45
C THR A 590 82.31 6.99 10.27
N SER A 591 81.30 7.79 9.88
CA SER A 591 81.34 8.66 8.70
C SER A 591 80.64 10.01 8.93
N SER A 592 80.90 11.01 8.08
CA SER A 592 80.26 12.32 8.15
C SER A 592 78.73 12.25 7.97
N ILE A 593 78.23 11.40 7.08
CA ILE A 593 76.79 11.16 6.89
C ILE A 593 76.17 10.61 8.18
N LYS A 594 76.83 9.66 8.85
CA LYS A 594 76.34 9.09 10.12
C LYS A 594 76.29 10.12 11.26
N LYS A 595 77.13 11.17 11.24
CA LYS A 595 77.02 12.31 12.18
C LYS A 595 75.75 13.14 11.98
N LEU A 596 75.34 13.39 10.73
CA LEU A 596 74.10 14.11 10.43
C LEU A 596 72.86 13.28 10.82
N VAL A 597 72.91 11.97 10.59
CA VAL A 597 71.84 11.05 11.00
C VAL A 597 71.72 11.00 12.53
N ALA A 598 72.84 10.92 13.27
CA ALA A 598 72.82 10.96 14.73
C ALA A 598 72.27 12.30 15.26
N ALA A 599 72.70 13.43 14.70
CA ALA A 599 72.20 14.74 15.09
C ALA A 599 70.70 14.90 14.82
N SER A 600 70.20 14.41 13.68
CA SER A 600 68.77 14.44 13.37
C SER A 600 67.96 13.55 14.31
N GLU A 601 68.48 12.36 14.61
CA GLU A 601 67.85 11.45 15.57
C GLU A 601 67.79 12.03 16.99
N SER A 602 68.79 12.81 17.42
CA SER A 602 68.76 13.48 18.73
C SER A 602 67.62 14.50 18.88
N LEU A 603 67.08 14.95 17.75
CA LEU A 603 65.93 15.86 17.68
C LEU A 603 64.63 15.14 17.29
N SER A 604 64.66 13.80 17.25
CA SER A 604 63.57 12.94 16.77
C SER A 604 63.14 13.20 15.32
N ILE A 605 64.01 13.81 14.50
CA ILE A 605 63.75 14.14 13.10
C ILE A 605 64.02 12.91 12.22
N SER A 606 62.99 12.42 11.53
CA SER A 606 63.07 11.36 10.52
C SER A 606 63.82 11.81 9.26
N ALA A 607 64.19 10.85 8.40
CA ALA A 607 64.87 11.18 7.14
C ALA A 607 64.03 12.06 6.22
N LYS A 608 62.71 11.85 6.20
CA LYS A 608 61.80 12.64 5.37
C LYS A 608 61.56 14.03 5.95
N GLU A 609 61.47 14.17 7.27
CA GLU A 609 61.43 15.50 7.92
C GLU A 609 62.73 16.28 7.69
N PHE A 610 63.90 15.61 7.75
CA PHE A 610 65.18 16.24 7.42
C PHE A 610 65.18 16.77 5.98
N GLU A 611 64.67 15.99 5.03
CA GLU A 611 64.52 16.40 3.63
C GLU A 611 63.62 17.64 3.51
N ILE A 612 62.47 17.65 4.18
CA ILE A 612 61.51 18.78 4.18
C ILE A 612 62.15 20.04 4.77
N LEU A 613 62.80 19.92 5.93
CA LEU A 613 63.37 21.06 6.67
C LEU A 613 64.59 21.67 5.98
N THR A 614 65.41 20.84 5.33
CA THR A 614 66.70 21.29 4.78
C THR A 614 66.72 21.40 3.25
N SER A 615 65.66 20.92 2.57
CA SER A 615 65.60 20.76 1.12
C SER A 615 66.76 19.91 0.55
N LYS A 616 67.32 19.01 1.37
CA LYS A 616 68.43 18.12 1.01
C LYS A 616 68.26 16.75 1.66
N GLN A 617 68.76 15.72 1.00
CA GLN A 617 68.91 14.39 1.56
C GLN A 617 70.17 14.30 2.44
N PHE A 618 70.27 13.24 3.26
CA PHE A 618 71.44 13.03 4.13
C PHE A 618 72.77 12.84 3.40
N ASP A 619 72.74 12.40 2.14
CA ASP A 619 73.93 12.30 1.28
C ASP A 619 74.35 13.65 0.66
N GLY A 620 73.59 14.71 0.93
CA GLY A 620 73.82 16.07 0.44
C GLY A 620 73.16 16.37 -0.92
N SER A 621 72.50 15.39 -1.54
CA SER A 621 71.75 15.61 -2.78
C SER A 621 70.53 16.53 -2.54
N PRO A 622 70.15 17.38 -3.51
CA PRO A 622 69.00 18.26 -3.37
C PRO A 622 67.69 17.47 -3.33
N SER A 623 66.74 17.92 -2.50
CA SER A 623 65.39 17.35 -2.47
C SER A 623 64.67 17.56 -3.82
N THR A 624 63.83 16.60 -4.19
CA THR A 624 62.92 16.71 -5.34
C THR A 624 61.52 17.19 -4.94
N ILE A 625 61.27 17.46 -3.65
CA ILE A 625 60.00 17.96 -3.15
C ILE A 625 59.80 19.39 -3.64
N SER A 626 58.70 19.63 -4.36
CA SER A 626 58.34 20.96 -4.79
C SER A 626 57.77 21.79 -3.63
N VAL A 627 57.88 23.11 -3.73
CA VAL A 627 57.24 24.03 -2.77
C VAL A 627 55.72 23.83 -2.74
N ASN A 628 55.09 23.49 -3.87
CA ASN A 628 53.64 23.28 -3.96
C ASN A 628 53.18 22.13 -3.08
N ARG A 629 53.90 21.00 -3.16
CA ARG A 629 53.58 19.82 -2.37
C ARG A 629 53.66 20.07 -0.86
N LEU A 630 54.59 20.93 -0.40
CA LEU A 630 54.70 21.33 1.01
C LEU A 630 53.45 22.06 1.55
N TYR A 631 52.64 22.65 0.66
CA TYR A 631 51.39 23.33 1.02
C TYR A 631 50.13 22.56 0.58
N GLY A 632 50.28 21.27 0.24
CA GLY A 632 49.15 20.41 -0.13
C GLY A 632 48.61 20.64 -1.55
N PHE A 633 49.37 21.32 -2.41
CA PHE A 633 48.99 21.53 -3.81
C PHE A 633 49.67 20.50 -4.72
N GLU A 634 48.93 19.98 -5.70
CA GLU A 634 49.55 19.20 -6.78
C GLU A 634 50.43 20.10 -7.64
N ASP A 635 51.53 19.54 -8.17
CA ASP A 635 52.50 20.29 -8.98
C ASP A 635 51.90 20.97 -10.21
N ALA A 636 50.73 20.51 -10.66
CA ALA A 636 50.02 21.03 -11.82
C ALA A 636 48.97 22.11 -11.51
N THR A 637 48.53 22.29 -10.24
CA THR A 637 47.22 22.94 -10.03
C THR A 637 47.22 24.44 -9.74
N LEU A 638 48.17 25.07 -9.04
CA LEU A 638 47.91 26.47 -8.59
C LEU A 638 49.06 27.49 -8.50
N THR A 639 50.28 27.18 -8.92
CA THR A 639 51.34 28.21 -9.01
C THR A 639 51.93 28.30 -10.42
N PRO A 640 51.31 29.06 -11.34
CA PRO A 640 52.04 29.43 -12.54
C PRO A 640 53.32 30.16 -12.10
N THR A 641 54.45 29.85 -12.72
CA THR A 641 55.63 30.72 -12.63
C THR A 641 55.18 32.09 -13.13
N LEU A 642 55.04 33.05 -12.21
CA LEU A 642 54.52 34.38 -12.52
C LEU A 642 55.58 35.19 -13.27
N GLN A 643 55.69 34.90 -14.56
CA GLN A 643 56.47 35.68 -15.51
C GLN A 643 55.69 36.92 -15.92
N LEU A 644 56.41 37.94 -16.40
CA LEU A 644 55.79 39.15 -16.94
C LEU A 644 54.78 38.76 -18.03
N ASN A 645 53.55 39.28 -17.91
CA ASN A 645 52.36 38.97 -18.72
C ASN A 645 51.65 37.64 -18.43
N ALA A 646 52.01 36.89 -17.39
CA ALA A 646 51.21 35.74 -16.95
C ALA A 646 49.77 36.18 -16.64
N LYS A 647 48.78 35.37 -17.02
CA LYS A 647 47.35 35.69 -16.83
C LYS A 647 46.64 34.61 -16.04
N GLY A 648 45.63 35.00 -15.26
CA GLY A 648 44.72 34.07 -14.60
C GLY A 648 44.33 34.46 -13.18
N ILE A 649 43.49 33.64 -12.56
CA ILE A 649 42.91 33.90 -11.24
C ILE A 649 43.97 33.96 -10.13
N ALA A 650 45.06 33.22 -10.27
CA ALA A 650 46.19 33.28 -9.34
C ALA A 650 46.82 34.69 -9.26
N VAL A 651 46.88 35.41 -10.39
CA VAL A 651 47.38 36.79 -10.42
C VAL A 651 46.40 37.75 -9.76
N ILE A 652 45.10 37.55 -9.96
CA ILE A 652 44.04 38.34 -9.30
C ILE A 652 44.17 38.21 -7.79
N LEU A 653 44.29 36.98 -7.28
CA LEU A 653 44.45 36.70 -5.86
C LEU A 653 45.74 37.32 -5.30
N LEU A 654 46.84 37.25 -6.04
CA LEU A 654 48.10 37.90 -5.67
C LEU A 654 47.95 39.42 -5.58
N GLN A 655 47.40 40.07 -6.62
CA GLN A 655 47.19 41.52 -6.65
C GLN A 655 46.32 41.99 -5.48
N ALA A 656 45.24 41.25 -5.17
CA ALA A 656 44.38 41.54 -4.03
C ALA A 656 45.13 41.45 -2.69
N LYS A 657 45.99 40.43 -2.54
CA LYS A 657 46.76 40.22 -1.32
C LYS A 657 47.86 41.28 -1.14
N LEU A 658 48.53 41.68 -2.22
CA LEU A 658 49.50 42.76 -2.21
C LEU A 658 48.86 44.11 -1.86
N ASN A 659 47.66 44.39 -2.39
CA ASN A 659 46.89 45.58 -1.99
C ASN A 659 46.53 45.57 -0.51
N THR A 660 46.15 44.40 0.02
CA THR A 660 45.86 44.24 1.45
C THR A 660 47.11 44.48 2.31
N ASP A 661 48.32 44.16 1.84
CA ASP A 661 49.59 44.48 2.52
C ASP A 661 50.09 45.94 2.26
N GLY A 662 49.29 46.74 1.55
CA GLY A 662 49.55 48.17 1.31
C GLY A 662 50.43 48.46 0.09
N ALA A 663 50.29 47.70 -1.00
CA ALA A 663 50.99 47.99 -2.25
C ALA A 663 50.78 49.45 -2.73
N ASN A 664 51.86 50.12 -3.12
CA ASN A 664 51.84 51.49 -3.62
C ASN A 664 52.62 51.59 -4.95
N PRO A 665 51.99 51.96 -6.08
CA PRO A 665 50.56 52.27 -6.21
C PRO A 665 49.66 51.05 -5.98
N GLN A 666 48.41 51.29 -5.60
CA GLN A 666 47.41 50.23 -5.45
C GLN A 666 47.22 49.52 -6.80
N LEU A 667 47.33 48.20 -6.79
CA LEU A 667 47.23 47.36 -7.97
C LEU A 667 45.78 47.23 -8.43
N THR A 668 45.55 47.24 -9.74
CA THR A 668 44.26 46.85 -10.31
C THR A 668 44.21 45.33 -10.40
N LEU A 669 43.07 44.71 -10.07
CA LEU A 669 42.85 43.26 -10.15
C LEU A 669 42.68 42.79 -11.61
N SER A 670 43.65 43.12 -12.46
CA SER A 670 43.63 42.86 -13.90
C SER A 670 43.76 41.38 -14.25
N GLY A 671 44.24 40.57 -13.29
CA GLY A 671 44.57 39.17 -13.53
C GLY A 671 45.71 38.98 -14.53
N THR A 672 46.48 40.03 -14.81
CA THR A 672 47.68 40.00 -15.64
C THR A 672 48.89 40.46 -14.83
N TYR A 673 49.95 39.68 -14.84
CA TYR A 673 51.17 39.94 -14.06
C TYR A 673 52.03 40.96 -14.81
N ASP A 674 51.64 42.22 -14.69
CA ASP A 674 52.30 43.36 -15.32
C ASP A 674 53.52 43.85 -14.51
N ALA A 675 54.25 44.83 -15.08
CA ALA A 675 55.44 45.38 -14.45
C ALA A 675 55.15 46.01 -13.07
N VAL A 676 53.95 46.58 -12.90
CA VAL A 676 53.52 47.21 -11.64
C VAL A 676 53.29 46.14 -10.56
N THR A 677 52.61 45.05 -10.92
CA THR A 677 52.42 43.89 -10.05
C THR A 677 53.77 43.27 -9.67
N GLN A 678 54.70 43.17 -10.62
CA GLN A 678 56.05 42.67 -10.35
C GLN A 678 56.83 43.57 -9.37
N THR A 679 56.77 44.90 -9.52
CA THR A 679 57.39 45.83 -8.58
C THR A 679 56.79 45.71 -7.18
N ALA A 680 55.46 45.56 -7.07
CA ALA A 680 54.80 45.37 -5.78
C ALA A 680 55.20 44.06 -5.09
N VAL A 681 55.35 42.96 -5.85
CA VAL A 681 55.89 41.69 -5.33
C VAL A 681 57.30 41.87 -4.79
N GLN A 682 58.19 42.54 -5.55
CA GLN A 682 59.56 42.78 -5.11
C GLN A 682 59.63 43.64 -3.84
N ALA A 683 58.81 44.69 -3.76
CA ALA A 683 58.71 45.52 -2.57
C ALA A 683 58.21 44.73 -1.35
N PHE A 684 57.18 43.88 -1.54
CA PHE A 684 56.68 42.98 -0.50
C PHE A 684 57.75 41.99 -0.02
N GLN A 685 58.47 41.36 -0.96
CA GLN A 685 59.56 40.43 -0.65
C GLN A 685 60.69 41.12 0.12
N GLN A 686 61.12 42.31 -0.29
CA GLN A 686 62.14 43.07 0.44
C GLN A 686 61.67 43.45 1.85
N LYS A 687 60.43 43.93 2.00
CA LYS A 687 59.81 44.28 3.29
C LYS A 687 59.78 43.09 4.26
N LYS A 688 59.47 41.89 3.77
CA LYS A 688 59.42 40.67 4.61
C LYS A 688 60.81 40.05 4.84
N TRP A 689 61.72 40.12 3.86
CA TRP A 689 63.10 39.62 3.97
C TRP A 689 63.95 40.40 5.00
N PHE A 690 63.72 41.71 5.14
CA PHE A 690 64.40 42.50 6.18
C PHE A 690 63.90 42.20 7.60
N ASN A 691 62.67 41.70 7.76
CA ASN A 691 62.12 41.33 9.07
C ASN A 691 62.58 39.95 9.55
N SER A 692 62.85 38.99 8.66
CA SER A 692 63.34 37.66 9.06
C SER A 692 64.77 37.68 9.63
N ARG A 693 65.64 38.61 9.20
CA ARG A 693 66.99 38.78 9.78
C ARG A 693 67.02 39.43 11.16
N ARG A 694 65.92 40.02 11.64
CA ARG A 694 65.86 40.59 13.01
C ARG A 694 65.50 39.55 14.08
N HIS A 695 65.20 38.31 13.68
CA HIS A 695 64.80 37.22 14.60
C HIS A 695 65.65 35.94 14.43
N CYS A 696 66.84 36.04 13.83
CA CYS A 696 67.88 35.00 13.96
C CYS A 696 69.03 35.51 14.82
#